data_AF-A0A9X0CFI3-F1
#
_entry.id   AF-A0A9X0CFI3-F1
#
_cell.length_a   1.000
_cell.length_b   1.000
_cell.length_c   1.000
_cell.angle_alpha   90.00
_cell.angle_beta   90.00
_cell.angle_gamma   90.00
#
_symmetry.space_group_name_H-M   'P 1'
#
loop_
_entity.id
_entity.type
_entity.pdbx_description
1 polymer ?
#
loop_
_entity_poly.entity_id
_entity_poly.type
_entity_poly.pdbx_seq_one_letter_code
_entity_poly.pdbx_strand_id
1 'polypeptide(L)'
;MKFPWSDCHPELLITESKFLRPESLNELMKVLIYNSSIDSQESMSVPYDEEAAVFFLELLIRVVLQNRDRVSALWSTVRDHLSNILVNATQHSSIVERSVVGLLRLAIRLLHKEEVSSQVLLTLRILLLMKHNVLQACGRQISFGLHELIRTNASSITSSRDWVTVFTLLECVGAAATPPTVTSGPVAMTTVSKETDSDSISGDYEFADGISNSESDLSSFTSVEADSGLSGSVLGDTWLVITKQDSESSPANQYELTVGVKLNKHDSKSFVKSCQSLAFLIRDNAHVTKENYLQCVHAIRVFSEASLNGGAGYRQDGWQFKENGADYKGSWGRSSKTKASSSSSRSRKMSPTSLKTRKSAKSATSSPATSEDEAEIVETINNTYDAMSLQLTELMYTLHTHGSGIFEKVPDDRYQSQQNRPSDVTARDQSMEFLWTKCWCPLLQGIARLCCDVRRDVRMSALTYLQRALLVHDLQDLTAVEWEACFNKVLFPMLSQLLEVNSKGDPMGVEETRMRAATLLCKVFLQHLTPLLSLSTFTALWLTILEFMDKYMHADKSDLLFEAIPESLKNMLLVMSTAGIFDEEECTLTAHSQTDSRKTYSRSDSEVHKYSALWQVTWERIDCFLPNLRQELFTPRSQSPRPLKLRLSR
;
A
#
# COMPACT_ATOMS: atom_id res chain seq x y z
N MET A 1 -51.52 -22.67 -32.36
CA MET A 1 -52.13 -21.44 -31.79
C MET A 1 -51.14 -20.30 -31.96
N LYS A 2 -51.58 -19.06 -32.21
CA LYS A 2 -50.73 -17.88 -32.02
C LYS A 2 -50.89 -17.44 -30.57
N PHE A 3 -49.85 -17.58 -29.74
CA PHE A 3 -49.85 -16.92 -28.44
C PHE A 3 -49.70 -15.41 -28.66
N PRO A 4 -50.57 -14.57 -28.04
CA PRO A 4 -50.44 -13.12 -28.13
C PRO A 4 -49.31 -12.66 -27.20
N TRP A 5 -48.11 -12.50 -27.75
CA TRP A 5 -46.95 -11.96 -27.03
C TRP A 5 -47.20 -10.54 -26.47
N SER A 6 -48.21 -9.82 -26.97
CA SER A 6 -48.72 -8.54 -26.45
C SER A 6 -49.28 -8.64 -25.03
N ASP A 7 -49.84 -9.79 -24.67
CA ASP A 7 -50.60 -9.99 -23.43
C ASP A 7 -49.71 -10.63 -22.35
N CYS A 8 -48.48 -10.98 -22.71
CA CYS A 8 -47.49 -11.54 -21.81
C CYS A 8 -46.71 -10.39 -21.16
N HIS A 9 -46.90 -10.19 -19.85
CA HIS A 9 -46.20 -9.17 -19.08
C HIS A 9 -45.08 -9.79 -18.22
N PRO A 10 -43.86 -9.99 -18.73
CA PRO A 10 -42.79 -10.65 -17.99
C PRO A 10 -42.39 -9.87 -16.72
N GLU A 11 -42.44 -8.54 -16.74
CA GLU A 11 -42.21 -7.71 -15.54
C GLU A 11 -43.30 -7.90 -14.47
N LEU A 12 -44.53 -8.29 -14.85
CA LEU A 12 -45.56 -8.70 -13.90
C LEU A 12 -45.19 -10.04 -13.26
N LEU A 13 -44.78 -11.03 -14.06
CA LEU A 13 -44.32 -12.33 -13.56
C LEU A 13 -43.09 -12.21 -12.62
N ILE A 14 -42.16 -11.29 -12.93
CA ILE A 14 -41.06 -10.94 -12.01
C ILE A 14 -41.62 -10.35 -10.72
N THR A 15 -42.45 -9.31 -10.80
CA THR A 15 -42.89 -8.56 -9.60
C THR A 15 -43.87 -9.34 -8.71
N GLU A 16 -44.66 -10.25 -9.29
CA GLU A 16 -45.56 -11.17 -8.59
C GLU A 16 -44.87 -12.46 -8.10
N SER A 17 -43.63 -12.75 -8.51
CA SER A 17 -42.90 -13.96 -8.08
C SER A 17 -42.81 -14.12 -6.54
N LYS A 18 -42.84 -13.00 -5.80
CA LYS A 18 -42.97 -12.94 -4.33
C LYS A 18 -44.20 -13.66 -3.76
N PHE A 19 -45.25 -13.84 -4.55
CA PHE A 19 -46.49 -14.53 -4.19
C PHE A 19 -46.50 -16.02 -4.58
N LEU A 20 -45.54 -16.48 -5.40
CA LEU A 20 -45.42 -17.90 -5.75
C LEU A 20 -45.17 -18.75 -4.51
N ARG A 21 -45.73 -19.96 -4.47
CA ARG A 21 -45.42 -20.96 -3.43
C ARG A 21 -43.97 -21.43 -3.57
N PRO A 22 -43.31 -21.90 -2.49
CA PRO A 22 -41.90 -22.30 -2.54
C PRO A 22 -41.58 -23.34 -3.63
N GLU A 23 -42.49 -24.27 -3.87
CA GLU A 23 -42.35 -25.32 -4.88
C GLU A 23 -42.40 -24.73 -6.29
N SER A 24 -43.40 -23.89 -6.56
CA SER A 24 -43.55 -23.19 -7.85
C SER A 24 -42.39 -22.24 -8.14
N LEU A 25 -41.86 -21.59 -7.10
CA LEU A 25 -40.67 -20.75 -7.21
C LEU A 25 -39.43 -21.60 -7.51
N ASN A 26 -39.24 -22.74 -6.84
CA ASN A 26 -38.12 -23.64 -7.12
C ASN A 26 -38.14 -24.21 -8.55
N GLU A 27 -39.30 -24.58 -9.10
CA GLU A 27 -39.38 -24.99 -10.50
C GLU A 27 -39.09 -23.83 -11.48
N LEU A 28 -39.56 -22.62 -11.20
CA LEU A 28 -39.18 -21.42 -11.98
C LEU A 28 -37.66 -21.20 -11.95
N MET A 29 -37.04 -21.28 -10.77
CA MET A 29 -35.59 -21.13 -10.59
C MET A 29 -34.80 -22.19 -11.38
N LYS A 30 -35.22 -23.46 -11.34
CA LYS A 30 -34.61 -24.55 -12.14
C LYS A 30 -34.70 -24.27 -13.65
N VAL A 31 -35.87 -23.84 -14.15
CA VAL A 31 -36.07 -23.55 -15.58
C VAL A 31 -35.17 -22.38 -16.02
N LEU A 32 -35.07 -21.32 -15.22
CA LEU A 32 -34.17 -20.20 -15.52
C LEU A 32 -32.71 -20.65 -15.55
N ILE A 33 -32.25 -21.35 -14.50
CA ILE A 33 -30.87 -21.90 -14.39
C ILE A 33 -30.53 -22.84 -15.55
N TYR A 34 -31.46 -23.69 -15.97
CA TYR A 34 -31.24 -24.61 -17.10
C TYR A 34 -30.97 -23.86 -18.41
N ASN A 35 -31.72 -22.78 -18.68
CA ASN A 35 -31.60 -22.01 -19.91
C ASN A 35 -30.44 -20.99 -19.89
N SER A 36 -29.93 -20.58 -18.72
CA SER A 36 -28.71 -19.77 -18.57
C SER A 36 -27.42 -20.59 -18.43
N SER A 37 -27.50 -21.92 -18.37
CA SER A 37 -26.33 -22.80 -18.29
C SER A 37 -25.77 -23.14 -19.67
N ILE A 38 -24.44 -23.08 -19.80
CA ILE A 38 -23.71 -23.29 -21.07
C ILE A 38 -23.84 -24.75 -21.53
N ASP A 39 -23.54 -25.70 -20.63
CA ASP A 39 -23.50 -27.14 -20.90
C ASP A 39 -24.84 -27.71 -21.41
N SER A 40 -25.96 -27.08 -21.03
CA SER A 40 -27.31 -27.50 -21.40
C SER A 40 -27.54 -27.49 -22.92
N GLN A 41 -27.09 -26.44 -23.62
CA GLN A 41 -27.51 -26.18 -25.00
C GLN A 41 -26.75 -27.04 -26.02
N GLU A 42 -25.46 -27.30 -25.78
CA GLU A 42 -24.67 -28.22 -26.63
C GLU A 42 -25.29 -29.64 -26.65
N SER A 43 -25.81 -30.11 -25.52
CA SER A 43 -26.44 -31.44 -25.41
C SER A 43 -27.70 -31.63 -26.28
N MET A 44 -28.35 -30.53 -26.68
CA MET A 44 -29.62 -30.53 -27.39
C MET A 44 -29.49 -30.28 -28.91
N SER A 45 -28.27 -30.15 -29.44
CA SER A 45 -27.97 -29.80 -30.84
C SER A 45 -28.55 -28.45 -31.34
N VAL A 46 -29.00 -27.61 -30.41
CA VAL A 46 -29.43 -26.22 -30.67
C VAL A 46 -28.17 -25.34 -30.64
N PRO A 47 -27.97 -24.41 -31.60
CA PRO A 47 -26.84 -23.47 -31.52
C PRO A 47 -26.95 -22.62 -30.25
N TYR A 48 -25.86 -22.51 -29.50
CA TYR A 48 -25.82 -21.76 -28.26
C TYR A 48 -26.16 -20.27 -28.49
N ASP A 49 -27.20 -19.78 -27.80
CA ASP A 49 -27.63 -18.39 -27.84
C ASP A 49 -27.21 -17.70 -26.54
N GLU A 50 -26.10 -16.94 -26.61
CA GLU A 50 -25.57 -16.18 -25.48
C GLU A 50 -26.52 -15.05 -25.04
N GLU A 51 -27.23 -14.40 -25.97
CA GLU A 51 -28.17 -13.32 -25.63
C GLU A 51 -29.37 -13.87 -24.86
N ALA A 52 -29.90 -15.03 -25.26
CA ALA A 52 -30.92 -15.75 -24.51
C ALA A 52 -30.41 -16.20 -23.14
N ALA A 53 -29.21 -16.81 -23.05
CA ALA A 53 -28.63 -17.23 -21.77
C ALA A 53 -28.43 -16.05 -20.80
N VAL A 54 -27.95 -14.90 -21.31
CA VAL A 54 -27.83 -13.65 -20.56
C VAL A 54 -29.19 -13.12 -20.10
N PHE A 55 -30.22 -13.20 -20.94
CA PHE A 55 -31.59 -12.81 -20.57
C PHE A 55 -32.14 -13.66 -19.42
N PHE A 56 -32.00 -15.00 -19.50
CA PHE A 56 -32.45 -15.91 -18.44
C PHE A 56 -31.67 -15.70 -17.13
N LEU A 57 -30.38 -15.37 -17.21
CA LEU A 57 -29.56 -15.03 -16.04
C LEU A 57 -30.00 -13.70 -15.39
N GLU A 58 -30.20 -12.62 -16.16
CA GLU A 58 -30.70 -11.35 -15.62
C GLU A 58 -32.10 -11.52 -15.00
N LEU A 59 -32.95 -12.34 -15.63
CA LEU A 59 -34.27 -12.72 -15.12
C LEU A 59 -34.17 -13.49 -13.78
N LEU A 60 -33.25 -14.46 -13.68
CA LEU A 60 -32.95 -15.18 -12.43
C LEU A 60 -32.55 -14.22 -11.31
N ILE A 61 -31.58 -13.33 -11.55
CA ILE A 61 -31.11 -12.34 -10.57
C ILE A 61 -32.26 -11.41 -10.11
N ARG A 62 -33.13 -10.97 -11.02
CA ARG A 62 -34.32 -10.17 -10.68
C ARG A 62 -35.32 -10.92 -9.81
N VAL A 63 -35.62 -12.18 -10.13
CA VAL A 63 -36.53 -13.03 -9.34
C VAL A 63 -35.96 -13.26 -7.93
N VAL A 64 -34.66 -13.52 -7.80
CA VAL A 64 -33.99 -13.66 -6.49
C VAL A 64 -34.09 -12.37 -5.66
N LEU A 65 -33.82 -11.21 -6.26
CA LEU A 65 -33.91 -9.91 -5.58
C LEU A 65 -35.36 -9.58 -5.14
N GLN A 66 -36.36 -9.92 -5.94
CA GLN A 66 -37.77 -9.78 -5.56
C GLN A 66 -38.18 -10.74 -4.43
N ASN A 67 -37.49 -11.87 -4.30
CA ASN A 67 -37.70 -12.90 -3.27
C ASN A 67 -36.68 -12.82 -2.11
N ARG A 68 -36.07 -11.64 -1.88
CA ARG A 68 -35.08 -11.36 -0.81
C ARG A 68 -35.48 -11.83 0.60
N ASP A 69 -36.77 -11.98 0.88
CA ASP A 69 -37.32 -12.37 2.18
C ASP A 69 -37.49 -13.90 2.32
N ARG A 70 -37.13 -14.65 1.28
CA ARG A 70 -37.05 -16.13 1.25
C ARG A 70 -35.70 -16.62 0.72
N VAL A 71 -34.72 -15.73 0.58
CA VAL A 71 -33.50 -15.96 -0.21
C VAL A 71 -32.61 -17.09 0.35
N SER A 72 -32.61 -17.32 1.67
CA SER A 72 -31.86 -18.42 2.30
C SER A 72 -32.19 -19.79 1.67
N ALA A 73 -33.46 -20.06 1.37
CA ALA A 73 -33.91 -21.30 0.73
C ALA A 73 -33.56 -21.40 -0.78
N LEU A 74 -33.09 -20.31 -1.39
CA LEU A 74 -32.72 -20.22 -2.81
C LEU A 74 -31.20 -20.06 -3.01
N TRP A 75 -30.48 -19.66 -1.96
CA TRP A 75 -29.12 -19.12 -2.08
C TRP A 75 -28.11 -20.15 -2.59
N SER A 76 -28.16 -21.39 -2.09
CA SER A 76 -27.29 -22.48 -2.55
C SER A 76 -27.42 -22.70 -4.06
N THR A 77 -28.64 -22.89 -4.55
CA THR A 77 -28.93 -23.13 -5.98
C THR A 77 -28.43 -21.98 -6.88
N VAL A 78 -28.54 -20.73 -6.42
CA VAL A 78 -28.06 -19.54 -7.15
C VAL A 78 -26.55 -19.42 -7.10
N ARG A 79 -25.95 -19.59 -5.92
CA ARG A 79 -24.50 -19.60 -5.69
C ARG A 79 -23.81 -20.64 -6.56
N ASP A 80 -24.35 -21.86 -6.59
CA ASP A 80 -23.72 -23.00 -7.26
C ASP A 80 -23.81 -22.85 -8.80
N HIS A 81 -24.92 -22.31 -9.33
CA HIS A 81 -25.02 -21.95 -10.75
C HIS A 81 -24.05 -20.81 -11.13
N LEU A 82 -23.96 -19.74 -10.33
CA LEU A 82 -23.00 -18.66 -10.57
C LEU A 82 -21.55 -19.13 -10.46
N SER A 83 -21.25 -20.04 -9.53
CA SER A 83 -19.94 -20.69 -9.39
C SER A 83 -19.55 -21.44 -10.66
N ASN A 84 -20.46 -22.26 -11.19
CA ASN A 84 -20.21 -23.06 -12.39
C ASN A 84 -19.92 -22.17 -13.62
N ILE A 85 -20.60 -21.03 -13.80
CA ILE A 85 -20.29 -20.10 -14.89
C ILE A 85 -18.92 -19.43 -14.67
N LEU A 86 -18.65 -18.91 -13.47
CA LEU A 86 -17.48 -18.07 -13.20
C LEU A 86 -16.16 -18.85 -13.10
N VAL A 87 -16.15 -20.04 -12.48
CA VAL A 87 -14.93 -20.84 -12.26
C VAL A 87 -14.52 -21.59 -13.53
N ASN A 88 -15.47 -22.11 -14.29
CA ASN A 88 -15.16 -22.88 -15.51
C ASN A 88 -14.74 -21.98 -16.68
N ALA A 89 -15.12 -20.69 -16.67
CA ALA A 89 -14.78 -19.69 -17.69
C ALA A 89 -13.31 -19.77 -18.14
N THR A 90 -13.09 -19.93 -19.45
CA THR A 90 -11.76 -19.94 -20.07
C THR A 90 -11.37 -18.57 -20.61
N GLN A 91 -12.35 -17.79 -21.05
CA GLN A 91 -12.22 -16.47 -21.66
C GLN A 91 -13.33 -15.53 -21.15
N HIS A 92 -13.20 -14.24 -21.43
CA HIS A 92 -14.29 -13.27 -21.21
C HIS A 92 -15.45 -13.55 -22.16
N SER A 93 -16.67 -13.34 -21.68
CA SER A 93 -17.93 -13.50 -22.41
C SER A 93 -19.01 -12.63 -21.77
N SER A 94 -20.08 -12.35 -22.50
CA SER A 94 -21.22 -11.57 -22.01
C SER A 94 -21.92 -12.28 -20.85
N ILE A 95 -22.05 -13.61 -20.90
CA ILE A 95 -22.64 -14.40 -19.81
C ILE A 95 -21.79 -14.31 -18.53
N VAL A 96 -20.47 -14.45 -18.62
CA VAL A 96 -19.55 -14.33 -17.47
C VAL A 96 -19.59 -12.92 -16.88
N GLU A 97 -19.54 -11.88 -17.71
CA GLU A 97 -19.64 -10.49 -17.24
C GLU A 97 -20.96 -10.22 -16.51
N ARG A 98 -22.06 -10.78 -17.02
CA ARG A 98 -23.39 -10.65 -16.41
C ARG A 98 -23.53 -11.47 -15.13
N SER A 99 -22.86 -12.61 -15.01
CA SER A 99 -22.73 -13.35 -13.74
C SER A 99 -21.97 -12.55 -12.68
N VAL A 100 -20.86 -11.90 -13.04
CA VAL A 100 -20.11 -11.01 -12.14
C VAL A 100 -20.99 -9.83 -11.68
N VAL A 101 -21.63 -9.11 -12.60
CA VAL A 101 -22.52 -7.98 -12.29
C VAL A 101 -23.75 -8.44 -11.49
N GLY A 102 -24.30 -9.62 -11.77
CA GLY A 102 -25.40 -10.22 -11.04
C GLY A 102 -25.03 -10.56 -9.59
N LEU A 103 -23.89 -11.21 -9.38
CA LEU A 103 -23.35 -11.51 -8.04
C LEU A 103 -23.11 -10.24 -7.22
N LEU A 104 -22.49 -9.22 -7.80
CA LEU A 104 -22.24 -7.95 -7.11
C LEU A 104 -23.55 -7.22 -6.77
N ARG A 105 -24.56 -7.25 -7.66
CA ARG A 105 -25.91 -6.70 -7.39
C ARG A 105 -26.65 -7.47 -6.30
N LEU A 106 -26.51 -8.79 -6.22
CA LEU A 106 -27.02 -9.59 -5.10
C LEU A 106 -26.32 -9.17 -3.80
N ALA A 107 -24.99 -9.08 -3.80
CA ALA A 107 -24.23 -8.70 -2.62
C ALA A 107 -24.59 -7.31 -2.08
N ILE A 108 -24.60 -6.28 -2.93
CA ILE A 108 -25.01 -4.90 -2.58
C ILE A 108 -26.40 -4.83 -1.93
N ARG A 109 -27.31 -5.76 -2.28
CA ARG A 109 -28.73 -5.75 -1.87
C ARG A 109 -29.08 -6.70 -0.73
N LEU A 110 -28.21 -7.67 -0.40
CA LEU A 110 -28.48 -8.72 0.58
C LEU A 110 -27.52 -8.66 1.79
N LEU A 111 -26.39 -7.96 1.69
CA LEU A 111 -25.36 -7.93 2.73
C LEU A 111 -25.82 -7.25 4.04
N HIS A 112 -26.85 -6.40 4.02
CA HIS A 112 -27.53 -5.90 5.24
C HIS A 112 -28.33 -6.98 6.01
N LYS A 113 -28.50 -8.21 5.51
CA LYS A 113 -29.24 -9.28 6.19
C LYS A 113 -28.31 -10.25 6.92
N GLU A 114 -28.32 -10.21 8.24
CA GLU A 114 -27.49 -11.05 9.13
C GLU A 114 -27.59 -12.56 8.83
N GLU A 115 -28.78 -13.06 8.45
CA GLU A 115 -29.01 -14.47 8.09
C GLU A 115 -28.17 -14.97 6.90
N VAL A 116 -27.73 -14.07 6.00
CA VAL A 116 -27.16 -14.42 4.68
C VAL A 116 -25.90 -13.62 4.35
N SER A 117 -25.56 -12.56 5.11
CA SER A 117 -24.40 -11.69 4.90
C SER A 117 -23.09 -12.47 4.78
N SER A 118 -22.86 -13.41 5.69
CA SER A 118 -21.69 -14.31 5.69
C SER A 118 -21.64 -15.21 4.45
N GLN A 119 -22.77 -15.74 4.00
CA GLN A 119 -22.86 -16.57 2.80
C GLN A 119 -22.67 -15.74 1.51
N VAL A 120 -23.12 -14.49 1.51
CA VAL A 120 -22.90 -13.50 0.44
C VAL A 120 -21.41 -13.16 0.32
N LEU A 121 -20.75 -12.82 1.43
CA LEU A 121 -19.32 -12.51 1.46
C LEU A 121 -18.46 -13.72 1.08
N LEU A 122 -18.81 -14.92 1.55
CA LEU A 122 -18.18 -16.17 1.13
C LEU A 122 -18.32 -16.41 -0.38
N THR A 123 -19.44 -16.02 -0.98
CA THR A 123 -19.69 -16.18 -2.43
C THR A 123 -18.87 -15.21 -3.27
N LEU A 124 -18.53 -14.02 -2.78
CA LEU A 124 -17.60 -13.11 -3.49
C LEU A 124 -16.21 -13.73 -3.71
N ARG A 125 -15.81 -14.70 -2.88
CA ARG A 125 -14.53 -15.42 -3.01
C ARG A 125 -14.43 -16.23 -4.30
N ILE A 126 -15.56 -16.58 -4.94
CA ILE A 126 -15.60 -17.21 -6.28
C ILE A 126 -14.88 -16.33 -7.32
N LEU A 127 -14.93 -15.00 -7.18
CA LEU A 127 -14.23 -14.08 -8.07
C LEU A 127 -12.70 -14.24 -8.00
N LEU A 128 -12.14 -14.68 -6.86
CA LEU A 128 -10.71 -15.01 -6.71
C LEU A 128 -10.35 -16.39 -7.30
N LEU A 129 -11.34 -17.26 -7.57
CA LEU A 129 -11.15 -18.55 -8.22
C LEU A 129 -11.23 -18.46 -9.76
N MET A 130 -11.60 -17.28 -10.29
CA MET A 130 -11.61 -17.03 -11.74
C MET A 130 -10.19 -17.00 -12.31
N LYS A 131 -10.02 -17.52 -13.53
CA LYS A 131 -8.72 -17.47 -14.22
C LYS A 131 -8.30 -16.01 -14.42
N HIS A 132 -7.02 -15.71 -14.16
CA HIS A 132 -6.51 -14.33 -14.09
C HIS A 132 -6.84 -13.47 -15.32
N ASN A 133 -6.81 -14.05 -16.53
CA ASN A 133 -7.20 -13.35 -17.76
C ASN A 133 -8.68 -12.90 -17.77
N VAL A 134 -9.58 -13.72 -17.22
CA VAL A 134 -11.02 -13.42 -17.11
C VAL A 134 -11.26 -12.43 -15.96
N LEU A 135 -10.57 -12.60 -14.84
CA LEU A 135 -10.62 -11.68 -13.69
C LEU A 135 -10.22 -10.24 -14.08
N GLN A 136 -9.11 -10.07 -14.81
CA GLN A 136 -8.70 -8.75 -15.30
C GLN A 136 -9.68 -8.18 -16.35
N ALA A 137 -10.22 -9.01 -17.24
CA ALA A 137 -11.20 -8.57 -18.24
C ALA A 137 -12.51 -8.05 -17.59
N CYS A 138 -12.94 -8.65 -16.48
CA CYS A 138 -14.07 -8.19 -15.66
C CYS A 138 -13.69 -7.14 -14.60
N GLY A 139 -12.44 -6.65 -14.59
CA GLY A 139 -11.91 -5.81 -13.51
C GLY A 139 -12.67 -4.49 -13.32
N ARG A 140 -13.23 -3.93 -14.40
CA ARG A 140 -14.07 -2.71 -14.35
C ARG A 140 -15.39 -2.98 -13.64
N GLN A 141 -16.06 -4.08 -13.98
CA GLN A 141 -17.32 -4.48 -13.39
C GLN A 141 -17.15 -4.82 -11.91
N ILE A 142 -16.04 -5.48 -11.55
CA ILE A 142 -15.70 -5.82 -10.17
C ILE A 142 -15.34 -4.57 -9.35
N SER A 143 -14.41 -3.74 -9.79
CA SER A 143 -13.99 -2.52 -9.06
C SER A 143 -15.15 -1.54 -8.83
N PHE A 144 -16.01 -1.32 -9.84
CA PHE A 144 -17.20 -0.47 -9.70
C PHE A 144 -18.26 -1.10 -8.79
N GLY A 145 -18.48 -2.41 -8.86
CA GLY A 145 -19.41 -3.12 -7.97
C GLY A 145 -18.96 -3.16 -6.51
N LEU A 146 -17.67 -3.41 -6.27
CA LEU A 146 -17.06 -3.37 -4.93
C LEU A 146 -17.10 -1.95 -4.34
N HIS A 147 -16.86 -0.92 -5.16
CA HIS A 147 -16.98 0.48 -4.72
C HIS A 147 -18.39 0.80 -4.21
N GLU A 148 -19.43 0.37 -4.93
CA GLU A 148 -20.82 0.59 -4.51
C GLU A 148 -21.21 -0.30 -3.31
N LEU A 149 -20.71 -1.54 -3.25
CA LEU A 149 -20.88 -2.43 -2.10
C LEU A 149 -20.29 -1.79 -0.83
N ILE A 150 -19.04 -1.34 -0.88
CA ILE A 150 -18.37 -0.66 0.23
C ILE A 150 -19.17 0.59 0.65
N ARG A 151 -19.53 1.45 -0.32
CA ARG A 151 -20.31 2.67 -0.07
C ARG A 151 -21.64 2.41 0.65
N THR A 152 -22.30 1.29 0.38
CA THR A 152 -23.64 0.98 0.88
C THR A 152 -23.67 0.01 2.07
N ASN A 153 -22.60 -0.77 2.29
CA ASN A 153 -22.56 -1.88 3.24
C ASN A 153 -21.30 -1.91 4.14
N ALA A 154 -20.39 -0.92 4.12
CA ALA A 154 -19.16 -0.95 4.93
C ALA A 154 -19.42 -1.20 6.44
N SER A 155 -20.51 -0.65 6.99
CA SER A 155 -20.91 -0.87 8.39
C SER A 155 -21.48 -2.26 8.68
N SER A 156 -21.78 -3.07 7.65
CA SER A 156 -22.27 -4.45 7.78
C SER A 156 -21.16 -5.50 7.63
N ILE A 157 -19.94 -5.11 7.29
CA ILE A 157 -18.77 -6.00 7.23
C ILE A 157 -18.02 -5.92 8.55
N THR A 158 -18.26 -6.89 9.43
CA THR A 158 -17.75 -6.87 10.82
C THR A 158 -16.56 -7.78 11.08
N SER A 159 -16.23 -8.72 10.17
CA SER A 159 -15.12 -9.67 10.35
C SER A 159 -13.90 -9.31 9.51
N SER A 160 -12.72 -9.32 10.13
CA SER A 160 -11.42 -9.18 9.45
C SER A 160 -11.24 -10.11 8.24
N ARG A 161 -11.68 -11.37 8.33
CA ARG A 161 -11.61 -12.36 7.22
C ARG A 161 -12.40 -11.91 5.98
N ASP A 162 -13.54 -11.28 6.21
CA ASP A 162 -14.44 -10.84 5.15
C ASP A 162 -13.95 -9.52 4.54
N TRP A 163 -13.32 -8.66 5.35
CA TRP A 163 -12.51 -7.54 4.87
C TRP A 163 -11.33 -8.00 4.02
N VAL A 164 -10.54 -9.01 4.44
CA VAL A 164 -9.44 -9.58 3.63
C VAL A 164 -9.97 -9.98 2.24
N THR A 165 -11.13 -10.62 2.15
CA THR A 165 -11.74 -10.96 0.85
C THR A 165 -12.01 -9.72 -0.02
N VAL A 166 -12.56 -8.65 0.55
CA VAL A 166 -12.86 -7.40 -0.18
C VAL A 166 -11.58 -6.66 -0.60
N PHE A 167 -10.57 -6.56 0.28
CA PHE A 167 -9.30 -5.92 -0.03
C PHE A 167 -8.48 -6.72 -1.05
N THR A 168 -8.36 -8.04 -0.91
CA THR A 168 -7.68 -8.89 -1.91
C THR A 168 -8.36 -8.76 -3.28
N LEU A 169 -9.69 -8.70 -3.34
CA LEU A 169 -10.40 -8.44 -4.61
C LEU A 169 -10.06 -7.07 -5.20
N LEU A 170 -10.09 -5.99 -4.39
CA LEU A 170 -9.70 -4.64 -4.84
C LEU A 170 -8.26 -4.61 -5.37
N GLU A 171 -7.30 -5.20 -4.66
CA GLU A 171 -5.90 -5.30 -5.08
C GLU A 171 -5.75 -6.09 -6.40
N CYS A 172 -6.45 -7.22 -6.53
CA CYS A 172 -6.41 -8.07 -7.73
C CYS A 172 -6.97 -7.37 -8.97
N VAL A 173 -8.05 -6.57 -8.86
CA VAL A 173 -8.66 -5.91 -10.05
C VAL A 173 -8.25 -4.46 -10.25
N GLY A 174 -7.75 -3.79 -9.21
CA GLY A 174 -7.32 -2.39 -9.26
C GLY A 174 -5.83 -2.22 -9.50
N ALA A 175 -4.98 -2.98 -8.81
CA ALA A 175 -3.53 -2.94 -8.94
C ALA A 175 -2.96 -4.11 -9.76
N ALA A 176 -3.83 -4.98 -10.29
CA ALA A 176 -3.49 -6.24 -10.95
C ALA A 176 -2.50 -7.10 -10.14
N ALA A 177 -2.62 -7.10 -8.81
CA ALA A 177 -1.87 -7.99 -7.94
C ALA A 177 -2.16 -9.46 -8.32
N THR A 178 -1.14 -10.32 -8.29
CA THR A 178 -1.35 -11.76 -8.45
C THR A 178 -2.28 -12.30 -7.35
N PRO A 179 -3.40 -12.98 -7.68
CA PRO A 179 -4.26 -13.57 -6.67
C PRO A 179 -3.50 -14.61 -5.85
N PRO A 180 -3.77 -14.75 -4.54
CA PRO A 180 -3.07 -15.69 -3.67
C PRO A 180 -3.28 -17.13 -4.14
N THR A 181 -2.22 -17.95 -4.11
CA THR A 181 -2.28 -19.35 -4.55
C THR A 181 -3.21 -20.16 -3.65
N VAL A 182 -4.37 -20.54 -4.17
CA VAL A 182 -5.35 -21.35 -3.42
C VAL A 182 -4.87 -22.79 -3.32
N THR A 183 -4.12 -23.10 -2.27
CA THR A 183 -3.79 -24.48 -1.88
C THR A 183 -4.89 -25.04 -1.00
N SER A 184 -5.67 -25.98 -1.54
CA SER A 184 -6.54 -26.86 -0.76
C SER A 184 -5.71 -27.88 0.01
N GLY A 185 -5.09 -27.46 1.12
CA GLY A 185 -4.38 -28.35 2.03
C GLY A 185 -5.35 -29.11 2.95
N PRO A 186 -5.11 -30.41 3.23
CA PRO A 186 -5.88 -31.12 4.25
C PRO A 186 -5.53 -30.56 5.64
N VAL A 187 -6.54 -30.32 6.47
CA VAL A 187 -6.31 -29.99 7.89
C VAL A 187 -5.64 -31.19 8.56
N ALA A 188 -4.44 -30.98 9.10
CA ALA A 188 -3.74 -31.99 9.88
C ALA A 188 -4.48 -32.20 11.21
N MET A 189 -5.32 -33.24 11.29
CA MET A 189 -5.91 -33.65 12.56
C MET A 189 -4.78 -34.03 13.53
N THR A 190 -4.59 -33.22 14.58
CA THR A 190 -3.89 -33.65 15.79
C THR A 190 -4.66 -34.81 16.41
N THR A 191 -4.21 -36.03 16.14
CA THR A 191 -4.81 -37.25 16.68
C THR A 191 -4.58 -37.29 18.18
N VAL A 192 -5.60 -36.87 18.94
CA VAL A 192 -5.66 -37.01 20.40
C VAL A 192 -5.63 -38.49 20.73
N SER A 193 -4.42 -38.99 20.99
CA SER A 193 -4.16 -40.39 21.29
C SER A 193 -4.64 -40.66 22.71
N LYS A 194 -5.81 -41.31 22.84
CA LYS A 194 -6.30 -41.76 24.14
C LYS A 194 -5.36 -42.82 24.70
N GLU A 195 -5.00 -42.64 25.95
CA GLU A 195 -4.23 -43.60 26.75
C GLU A 195 -4.93 -44.96 26.78
N THR A 196 -4.16 -46.02 26.61
CA THR A 196 -4.51 -47.40 26.98
C THR A 196 -3.22 -48.10 27.42
N ASP A 197 -3.24 -48.75 28.58
CA ASP A 197 -2.05 -49.31 29.23
C ASP A 197 -1.43 -50.50 28.48
N SER A 198 -0.09 -50.60 28.48
CA SER A 198 0.67 -51.85 28.62
C SER A 198 2.18 -51.60 28.79
N ASP A 199 2.84 -52.44 29.58
CA ASP A 199 4.27 -52.35 29.96
C ASP A 199 5.26 -52.49 28.78
N SER A 200 6.43 -51.81 28.82
CA SER A 200 7.67 -52.45 29.33
C SER A 200 9.02 -51.69 29.06
N ILE A 201 9.69 -51.32 30.16
CA ILE A 201 11.13 -51.54 30.49
C ILE A 201 12.27 -50.84 29.70
N SER A 202 12.96 -49.93 30.43
CA SER A 202 14.41 -49.57 30.43
C SER A 202 15.07 -48.74 29.30
N GLY A 203 15.95 -47.80 29.71
CA GLY A 203 16.89 -47.10 28.81
C GLY A 203 17.50 -45.80 29.36
N ASP A 204 18.24 -45.85 30.48
CA ASP A 204 18.81 -44.64 31.12
C ASP A 204 20.07 -44.10 30.40
N TYR A 205 20.13 -42.79 30.11
CA TYR A 205 21.36 -42.01 30.16
C TYR A 205 21.11 -40.48 30.25
N GLU A 206 21.69 -39.83 31.27
CA GLU A 206 21.78 -38.38 31.39
C GLU A 206 23.09 -37.85 30.76
N PHE A 207 23.03 -36.71 30.08
CA PHE A 207 24.06 -35.67 30.23
C PHE A 207 23.50 -34.29 29.87
N ALA A 208 24.09 -33.24 30.44
CA ALA A 208 23.66 -31.85 30.24
C ALA A 208 24.73 -31.01 29.53
N ASP A 209 24.30 -30.04 28.74
CA ASP A 209 24.74 -28.65 28.90
C ASP A 209 23.65 -27.70 28.36
N GLY A 210 23.72 -26.41 28.68
CA GLY A 210 22.77 -25.40 28.19
C GLY A 210 23.38 -24.45 27.16
N ILE A 211 22.55 -23.59 26.55
CA ILE A 211 22.84 -22.19 26.21
C ILE A 211 21.63 -21.51 25.54
N SER A 212 21.36 -20.27 25.96
CA SER A 212 20.62 -19.17 25.32
C SER A 212 19.24 -19.38 24.65
N ASN A 213 18.34 -18.45 24.99
CA ASN A 213 17.22 -18.02 24.16
C ASN A 213 17.65 -17.64 22.73
N SER A 214 16.72 -17.67 21.78
CA SER A 214 16.70 -16.78 20.62
C SER A 214 15.25 -16.57 20.17
N GLU A 215 14.92 -15.34 19.79
CA GLU A 215 13.57 -14.89 19.42
C GLU A 215 13.27 -15.23 17.95
N SER A 216 12.03 -15.62 17.62
CA SER A 216 11.68 -15.96 16.23
C SER A 216 10.21 -15.77 15.85
N ASP A 217 9.50 -14.77 16.39
CA ASP A 217 8.12 -14.43 15.99
C ASP A 217 8.09 -13.63 14.67
N LEU A 218 8.55 -14.28 13.60
CA LEU A 218 8.73 -13.66 12.29
C LEU A 218 7.43 -13.59 11.47
N SER A 219 6.89 -12.38 11.39
CA SER A 219 6.08 -11.85 10.27
C SER A 219 4.82 -12.60 9.81
N SER A 220 4.04 -13.23 10.69
CA SER A 220 2.64 -13.54 10.32
C SER A 220 1.81 -12.25 10.10
N PHE A 221 0.94 -12.29 9.09
CA PHE A 221 -0.05 -11.25 8.77
C PHE A 221 -1.47 -11.81 8.57
N THR A 222 -1.65 -13.15 8.57
CA THR A 222 -2.91 -13.79 8.15
C THR A 222 -3.35 -15.02 8.96
N SER A 223 -2.60 -15.44 9.99
CA SER A 223 -2.98 -16.58 10.84
C SER A 223 -3.99 -16.20 11.93
N VAL A 224 -5.26 -16.58 11.76
CA VAL A 224 -6.29 -16.55 12.80
C VAL A 224 -7.09 -17.85 12.74
N GLU A 225 -7.03 -18.65 13.81
CA GLU A 225 -7.75 -19.92 13.95
C GLU A 225 -8.94 -19.77 14.91
N ALA A 226 -10.10 -20.35 14.57
CA ALA A 226 -11.17 -20.66 15.53
C ALA A 226 -12.25 -21.59 14.94
N ASP A 227 -12.32 -22.81 15.50
CA ASP A 227 -13.46 -23.75 15.63
C ASP A 227 -14.34 -24.14 14.40
N SER A 228 -15.12 -25.21 14.57
CA SER A 228 -15.70 -26.00 13.48
C SER A 228 -17.19 -26.29 13.66
N GLY A 229 -17.96 -26.21 12.55
CA GLY A 229 -19.38 -26.59 12.57
C GLY A 229 -20.13 -26.43 11.25
N LEU A 230 -20.91 -27.46 10.91
CA LEU A 230 -21.91 -27.58 9.82
C LEU A 230 -21.35 -27.84 8.40
N SER A 231 -21.81 -28.95 7.81
CA SER A 231 -21.31 -29.53 6.56
C SER A 231 -22.30 -29.48 5.40
N GLY A 232 -21.79 -29.56 4.15
CA GLY A 232 -22.53 -30.19 3.05
C GLY A 232 -22.83 -29.31 1.82
N SER A 233 -21.86 -29.23 0.89
CA SER A 233 -22.07 -28.85 -0.51
C SER A 233 -20.88 -29.36 -1.36
N VAL A 234 -20.85 -29.07 -2.65
CA VAL A 234 -19.71 -29.36 -3.55
C VAL A 234 -18.45 -28.54 -3.15
N LEU A 235 -18.64 -27.39 -2.51
CA LEU A 235 -17.59 -26.66 -1.78
C LEU A 235 -17.50 -27.13 -0.31
N GLY A 236 -17.54 -28.44 -0.09
CA GLY A 236 -17.60 -29.05 1.24
C GLY A 236 -16.33 -28.80 2.06
N ASP A 237 -16.51 -28.14 3.19
CA ASP A 237 -15.57 -27.91 4.30
C ASP A 237 -14.15 -27.44 3.91
N THR A 238 -13.98 -27.01 2.66
CA THR A 238 -12.70 -26.60 2.07
C THR A 238 -12.44 -25.16 2.48
N TRP A 239 -11.83 -24.99 3.65
CA TRP A 239 -11.36 -23.71 4.14
C TRP A 239 -10.39 -23.09 3.12
N LEU A 240 -10.90 -22.12 2.37
CA LEU A 240 -10.08 -21.12 1.70
C LEU A 240 -9.40 -20.28 2.80
N VAL A 241 -8.31 -20.79 3.35
CA VAL A 241 -7.32 -19.96 4.05
C VAL A 241 -6.70 -19.08 2.97
N ILE A 242 -6.76 -17.76 3.11
CA ILE A 242 -5.91 -16.87 2.31
C ILE A 242 -4.55 -16.84 3.01
N THR A 243 -3.87 -17.99 2.97
CA THR A 243 -2.43 -17.99 2.91
C THR A 243 -2.09 -17.30 1.62
N LYS A 244 -1.71 -16.03 1.71
CA LYS A 244 -0.70 -15.53 0.80
C LYS A 244 0.47 -16.49 0.99
N GLN A 245 0.68 -17.38 0.03
CA GLN A 245 1.94 -18.12 -0.01
C GLN A 245 3.01 -17.06 -0.17
N ASP A 246 3.76 -16.81 0.91
CA ASP A 246 5.12 -16.36 0.76
C ASP A 246 5.81 -17.49 0.00
N SER A 247 6.03 -17.26 -1.30
CA SER A 247 6.96 -18.06 -2.08
C SER A 247 8.31 -18.08 -1.36
N GLU A 248 9.08 -19.14 -1.54
CA GLU A 248 10.44 -19.28 -0.96
C GLU A 248 11.49 -18.32 -1.57
N SER A 249 11.03 -17.18 -2.09
CA SER A 249 11.78 -15.93 -2.08
C SER A 249 12.16 -15.57 -0.64
N SER A 250 13.42 -15.19 -0.44
CA SER A 250 14.03 -14.78 0.83
C SER A 250 13.14 -13.89 1.71
N PRO A 251 13.28 -13.93 3.05
CA PRO A 251 12.47 -13.13 3.98
C PRO A 251 12.46 -11.66 3.54
N ALA A 252 11.24 -11.12 3.41
CA ALA A 252 11.01 -9.81 2.80
C ALA A 252 11.92 -8.75 3.46
N ASN A 253 12.81 -8.16 2.65
CA ASN A 253 13.89 -7.33 3.14
C ASN A 253 13.33 -6.13 3.90
N GLN A 254 13.48 -6.12 5.24
CA GLN A 254 12.87 -5.10 6.10
C GLN A 254 13.44 -3.69 5.85
N TYR A 255 14.57 -3.61 5.13
CA TYR A 255 15.23 -2.37 4.70
C TYR A 255 14.83 -1.96 3.26
N GLU A 256 13.89 -2.65 2.61
CA GLU A 256 13.37 -2.30 1.30
C GLU A 256 12.00 -1.59 1.40
N LEU A 257 11.82 -0.51 0.65
CA LEU A 257 10.59 0.30 0.70
C LEU A 257 9.41 -0.32 -0.08
N THR A 258 9.70 -1.19 -1.04
CA THR A 258 8.73 -1.81 -1.95
C THR A 258 7.75 -2.73 -1.20
N VAL A 259 6.55 -2.90 -1.73
CA VAL A 259 5.64 -3.95 -1.24
C VAL A 259 6.02 -5.29 -1.86
N GLY A 260 6.18 -6.33 -1.04
CA GLY A 260 6.37 -7.72 -1.48
C GLY A 260 5.11 -8.34 -2.10
N VAL A 261 4.62 -7.75 -3.19
CA VAL A 261 3.45 -8.19 -3.97
C VAL A 261 3.77 -8.04 -5.45
N LYS A 262 3.54 -9.10 -6.24
CA LYS A 262 3.78 -9.08 -7.68
C LYS A 262 2.61 -8.41 -8.41
N LEU A 263 2.85 -7.21 -8.93
CA LEU A 263 1.90 -6.45 -9.74
C LEU A 263 2.03 -6.82 -11.23
N ASN A 264 0.90 -6.91 -11.92
CA ASN A 264 0.81 -7.11 -13.36
C ASN A 264 0.38 -5.79 -14.05
N LYS A 265 -0.09 -5.85 -15.30
CA LYS A 265 -0.65 -4.67 -15.97
C LYS A 265 -2.14 -4.52 -15.67
N HIS A 266 -2.54 -3.39 -15.07
CA HIS A 266 -3.91 -3.07 -14.67
C HIS A 266 -4.60 -2.09 -15.63
N ASP A 267 -5.93 -2.16 -15.66
CA ASP A 267 -6.80 -1.18 -16.33
C ASP A 267 -6.86 0.13 -15.53
N SER A 268 -6.64 1.27 -16.20
CA SER A 268 -6.61 2.59 -15.57
C SER A 268 -7.91 2.97 -14.86
N LYS A 269 -9.07 2.56 -15.39
CA LYS A 269 -10.38 2.89 -14.79
C LYS A 269 -10.65 2.06 -13.53
N SER A 270 -10.24 0.80 -13.54
CA SER A 270 -10.35 -0.12 -12.40
C SER A 270 -9.41 0.28 -11.25
N PHE A 271 -8.18 0.66 -11.57
CA PHE A 271 -7.22 1.26 -10.63
C PHE A 271 -7.82 2.48 -9.91
N VAL A 272 -8.23 3.50 -10.68
CA VAL A 272 -8.81 4.74 -10.14
C VAL A 272 -10.05 4.46 -9.30
N LYS A 273 -10.88 3.50 -9.70
CA LYS A 273 -12.10 3.17 -8.95
C LYS A 273 -11.80 2.47 -7.62
N SER A 274 -10.79 1.61 -7.57
CA SER A 274 -10.33 1.00 -6.32
C SER A 274 -9.68 2.04 -5.38
N CYS A 275 -8.87 2.98 -5.90
CA CYS A 275 -8.37 4.11 -5.11
C CYS A 275 -9.51 4.95 -4.50
N GLN A 276 -10.57 5.22 -5.26
CA GLN A 276 -11.78 5.89 -4.73
C GLN A 276 -12.49 5.08 -3.63
N SER A 277 -12.41 3.75 -3.65
CA SER A 277 -12.96 2.89 -2.57
C SER A 277 -12.13 3.00 -1.29
N LEU A 278 -10.79 2.99 -1.40
CA LEU A 278 -9.89 3.22 -0.26
C LEU A 278 -10.10 4.62 0.33
N ALA A 279 -10.22 5.64 -0.51
CA ALA A 279 -10.49 7.01 -0.09
C ALA A 279 -11.80 7.14 0.70
N PHE A 280 -12.86 6.46 0.27
CA PHE A 280 -14.15 6.44 0.99
C PHE A 280 -14.05 5.75 2.36
N LEU A 281 -13.31 4.63 2.47
CA LEU A 281 -13.13 3.93 3.74
C LEU A 281 -12.33 4.75 4.75
N ILE A 282 -11.25 5.39 4.29
CA ILE A 282 -10.25 6.00 5.16
C ILE A 282 -10.60 7.45 5.54
N ARG A 283 -11.07 8.28 4.59
CA ARG A 283 -11.06 9.76 4.77
C ARG A 283 -11.92 10.26 5.94
N ASP A 284 -13.08 9.65 6.15
CA ASP A 284 -14.02 10.07 7.21
C ASP A 284 -13.83 9.30 8.52
N ASN A 285 -12.87 8.35 8.59
CA ASN A 285 -12.60 7.39 9.67
C ASN A 285 -13.77 6.50 10.14
N ALA A 286 -15.03 6.81 9.81
CA ALA A 286 -16.24 6.12 10.27
C ALA A 286 -16.34 4.65 9.82
N HIS A 287 -15.46 4.20 8.92
CA HIS A 287 -15.38 2.83 8.41
C HIS A 287 -14.04 2.16 8.69
N VAL A 288 -13.07 2.84 9.31
CA VAL A 288 -11.80 2.23 9.73
C VAL A 288 -11.98 1.62 11.12
N THR A 289 -11.64 0.34 11.25
CA THR A 289 -11.82 -0.47 12.46
C THR A 289 -10.60 -1.36 12.67
N LYS A 290 -10.43 -1.92 13.87
CA LYS A 290 -9.35 -2.87 14.18
C LYS A 290 -9.32 -4.06 13.22
N GLU A 291 -10.51 -4.49 12.80
CA GLU A 291 -10.74 -5.60 11.86
C GLU A 291 -10.27 -5.30 10.43
N ASN A 292 -10.13 -4.04 10.02
CA ASN A 292 -9.77 -3.67 8.65
C ASN A 292 -8.57 -2.71 8.52
N TYR A 293 -8.04 -2.16 9.62
CA TYR A 293 -6.94 -1.19 9.60
C TYR A 293 -5.68 -1.75 8.92
N LEU A 294 -5.29 -2.99 9.25
CA LEU A 294 -4.09 -3.62 8.67
C LEU A 294 -4.24 -3.85 7.17
N GLN A 295 -5.45 -4.20 6.71
CA GLN A 295 -5.79 -4.39 5.31
C GLN A 295 -5.84 -3.05 4.56
N CYS A 296 -6.31 -1.97 5.20
CA CYS A 296 -6.14 -0.61 4.69
C CYS A 296 -4.65 -0.25 4.50
N VAL A 297 -3.79 -0.56 5.47
CA VAL A 297 -2.33 -0.32 5.42
C VAL A 297 -1.64 -1.15 4.34
N HIS A 298 -2.01 -2.42 4.14
CA HIS A 298 -1.49 -3.24 3.05
C HIS A 298 -1.92 -2.70 1.69
N ALA A 299 -3.24 -2.54 1.48
CA ALA A 299 -3.80 -2.13 0.21
C ALA A 299 -3.32 -0.74 -0.21
N ILE A 300 -3.26 0.23 0.70
CA ILE A 300 -2.81 1.58 0.34
C ILE A 300 -1.36 1.60 -0.16
N ARG A 301 -0.47 0.78 0.42
CA ARG A 301 0.91 0.62 -0.08
C ARG A 301 0.93 -0.08 -1.44
N VAL A 302 0.12 -1.13 -1.64
CA VAL A 302 -0.02 -1.84 -2.93
C VAL A 302 -0.46 -0.87 -4.04
N PHE A 303 -1.45 -0.02 -3.77
CA PHE A 303 -1.91 0.99 -4.70
C PHE A 303 -0.89 2.13 -4.90
N SER A 304 -0.08 2.48 -3.90
CA SER A 304 1.02 3.43 -4.06
C SER A 304 2.15 2.91 -4.96
N GLU A 305 2.55 1.63 -4.81
CA GLU A 305 3.55 1.01 -5.71
C GLU A 305 3.00 0.92 -7.14
N ALA A 306 1.72 0.56 -7.31
CA ALA A 306 1.03 0.55 -8.61
C ALA A 306 0.84 1.96 -9.21
N SER A 307 0.86 3.02 -8.40
CA SER A 307 0.77 4.42 -8.85
C SER A 307 2.13 5.06 -9.13
N LEU A 308 3.23 4.46 -8.67
CA LEU A 308 4.57 5.02 -8.72
C LEU A 308 5.02 5.31 -10.16
N ASN A 309 5.69 6.45 -10.35
CA ASN A 309 6.09 6.98 -11.65
C ASN A 309 4.90 7.12 -12.63
N GLY A 310 3.71 7.40 -12.09
CA GLY A 310 2.46 7.44 -12.83
C GLY A 310 1.92 6.06 -13.22
N GLY A 311 2.37 4.98 -12.58
CA GLY A 311 2.09 3.60 -12.98
C GLY A 311 2.87 3.17 -14.22
N ALA A 312 4.03 3.78 -14.50
CA ALA A 312 4.89 3.43 -15.61
C ALA A 312 5.37 1.97 -15.50
N GLY A 313 4.99 1.13 -16.47
CA GLY A 313 5.18 -0.32 -16.45
C GLY A 313 3.89 -1.09 -16.12
N TYR A 314 3.07 -0.57 -15.22
CA TYR A 314 1.84 -1.22 -14.74
C TYR A 314 0.55 -0.81 -15.49
N ARG A 315 0.51 0.30 -16.22
CA ARG A 315 -0.65 0.61 -17.09
C ARG A 315 -0.80 -0.42 -18.22
N GLN A 316 -1.98 -1.03 -18.35
CA GLN A 316 -2.35 -1.86 -19.51
C GLN A 316 -2.42 -1.02 -20.80
N ASP A 317 -2.84 0.24 -20.70
CA ASP A 317 -3.03 1.17 -21.83
C ASP A 317 -1.73 1.52 -22.60
N GLY A 318 -0.55 1.17 -22.07
CA GLY A 318 0.75 1.48 -22.67
C GLY A 318 1.17 0.61 -23.87
N TRP A 319 0.26 0.27 -24.78
CA TRP A 319 0.45 -0.75 -25.83
C TRP A 319 0.17 -0.31 -27.28
N GLN A 320 0.50 0.94 -27.66
CA GLN A 320 0.82 1.27 -29.06
C GLN A 320 2.15 2.02 -29.29
N PHE A 321 2.86 2.45 -28.24
CA PHE A 321 4.13 3.16 -28.37
C PHE A 321 5.31 2.47 -27.67
N LYS A 322 5.86 1.46 -28.34
CA LYS A 322 7.31 1.15 -28.30
C LYS A 322 7.75 0.54 -29.64
N GLU A 323 9.01 0.76 -30.00
CA GLU A 323 9.51 0.61 -31.36
C GLU A 323 9.66 -0.86 -31.80
N ASN A 324 9.09 -1.20 -32.96
CA ASN A 324 9.57 -2.32 -33.78
C ASN A 324 10.44 -1.75 -34.91
N GLY A 325 11.70 -1.43 -34.58
CA GLY A 325 12.73 -1.05 -35.56
C GLY A 325 13.28 -2.27 -36.30
N ALA A 326 12.50 -2.84 -37.21
CA ALA A 326 12.95 -3.93 -38.10
C ALA A 326 12.32 -3.79 -39.50
N ASP A 327 13.12 -4.00 -40.54
CA ASP A 327 12.80 -3.69 -41.94
C ASP A 327 11.55 -4.39 -42.49
N TYR A 328 10.78 -3.65 -43.32
CA TYR A 328 10.31 -4.22 -44.59
C TYR A 328 10.09 -3.14 -45.68
N LYS A 329 10.62 -3.37 -46.89
CA LYS A 329 10.42 -2.51 -48.07
C LYS A 329 9.39 -3.11 -49.04
N GLY A 330 8.35 -2.35 -49.35
CA GLY A 330 7.36 -2.56 -50.42
C GLY A 330 6.35 -1.40 -50.35
N SER A 331 5.95 -0.71 -51.43
CA SER A 331 5.32 -1.23 -52.66
C SER A 331 4.23 -2.25 -52.31
N TRP A 332 2.94 -1.99 -52.50
CA TRP A 332 2.23 -1.24 -53.56
C TRP A 332 1.26 -0.22 -52.91
N GLY A 333 0.49 0.65 -53.57
CA GLY A 333 0.23 0.95 -54.98
C GLY A 333 -1.14 1.64 -55.10
N ARG A 334 -1.21 2.84 -55.68
CA ARG A 334 -2.45 3.65 -55.73
C ARG A 334 -3.57 2.98 -56.53
N SER A 335 -4.81 3.07 -56.04
CA SER A 335 -5.94 3.40 -56.92
C SER A 335 -7.03 4.19 -56.17
N SER A 336 -7.52 5.27 -56.78
CA SER A 336 -8.69 6.02 -56.33
C SER A 336 -9.94 5.51 -57.05
N LYS A 337 -11.12 5.59 -56.41
CA LYS A 337 -12.34 5.96 -57.14
C LYS A 337 -13.42 6.60 -56.26
N THR A 338 -13.55 7.90 -56.46
CA THR A 338 -14.65 8.80 -56.07
C THR A 338 -16.06 8.25 -56.34
N LYS A 339 -17.02 8.65 -55.49
CA LYS A 339 -18.38 9.06 -55.92
C LYS A 339 -18.96 10.08 -54.92
N ALA A 340 -19.87 10.93 -55.38
CA ALA A 340 -20.36 12.09 -54.60
C ALA A 340 -21.81 12.49 -54.95
N SER A 341 -22.51 13.03 -53.94
CA SER A 341 -23.82 13.73 -53.99
C SER A 341 -24.06 14.35 -52.59
N SER A 342 -24.24 15.67 -52.37
CA SER A 342 -25.39 16.54 -52.70
C SER A 342 -26.72 16.06 -52.08
N SER A 343 -27.62 16.90 -51.51
CA SER A 343 -27.70 18.38 -51.35
C SER A 343 -28.99 18.75 -50.57
N SER A 344 -29.17 19.91 -49.88
CA SER A 344 -28.25 20.95 -49.37
C SER A 344 -29.00 22.08 -48.62
N SER A 345 -28.30 22.82 -47.74
CA SER A 345 -28.57 24.23 -47.32
C SER A 345 -29.67 24.60 -46.31
N ARG A 346 -29.34 25.52 -45.39
CA ARG A 346 -30.01 26.84 -45.18
C ARG A 346 -29.09 27.77 -44.37
N SER A 347 -29.34 29.09 -44.40
CA SER A 347 -28.44 30.11 -43.82
C SER A 347 -29.14 31.42 -43.40
N ARG A 348 -28.45 32.24 -42.57
CA ARG A 348 -28.59 33.71 -42.31
C ARG A 348 -27.71 34.07 -41.08
N LYS A 349 -27.16 35.28 -40.88
CA LYS A 349 -26.66 36.37 -41.77
C LYS A 349 -26.01 37.49 -40.91
N MET A 350 -24.79 37.95 -41.26
CA MET A 350 -24.11 39.25 -40.95
C MET A 350 -24.01 39.74 -39.47
N SER A 351 -22.89 40.29 -38.94
CA SER A 351 -21.82 41.21 -39.45
C SER A 351 -22.26 42.68 -39.55
N PRO A 352 -21.36 43.70 -39.51
CA PRO A 352 -19.88 43.71 -39.40
C PRO A 352 -19.40 43.71 -37.93
N THR A 353 -18.22 44.17 -37.45
CA THR A 353 -17.10 45.05 -37.89
C THR A 353 -15.83 44.71 -37.04
N SER A 354 -14.58 45.16 -37.25
CA SER A 354 -14.00 46.11 -38.23
C SER A 354 -12.60 45.68 -38.76
N LEU A 355 -11.49 46.31 -38.31
CA LEU A 355 -10.16 46.26 -38.96
C LEU A 355 -8.97 46.29 -37.97
N LYS A 356 -7.93 45.47 -38.24
CA LYS A 356 -6.54 45.94 -38.41
C LYS A 356 -5.58 44.90 -39.05
N THR A 357 -5.19 45.17 -40.30
CA THR A 357 -3.94 44.73 -40.97
C THR A 357 -3.65 43.21 -41.12
N ARG A 358 -2.67 42.85 -41.98
CA ARG A 358 -2.65 41.57 -42.72
C ARG A 358 -1.24 41.15 -43.19
N LYS A 359 -1.08 39.83 -43.43
CA LYS A 359 0.09 39.06 -43.93
C LYS A 359 0.96 38.48 -42.78
N SER A 360 1.54 37.28 -42.89
CA SER A 360 1.62 36.36 -44.04
C SER A 360 1.24 34.92 -43.65
N ALA A 361 0.53 34.21 -44.53
CA ALA A 361 0.22 32.79 -44.36
C ALA A 361 1.22 31.92 -45.15
N LYS A 362 1.58 30.76 -44.58
CA LYS A 362 2.11 29.60 -45.33
C LYS A 362 1.13 28.43 -45.20
N SER A 363 1.17 27.53 -46.17
CA SER A 363 0.14 26.51 -46.39
C SER A 363 0.04 25.49 -45.26
N ALA A 364 -1.18 25.26 -44.76
CA ALA A 364 -1.48 24.08 -43.96
C ALA A 364 -1.33 22.81 -44.83
N THR A 365 -0.46 21.91 -44.42
CA THR A 365 -0.40 20.52 -44.90
C THR A 365 -1.26 19.63 -44.00
N SER A 366 -2.01 18.71 -44.59
CA SER A 366 -3.04 17.92 -43.90
C SER A 366 -2.50 16.66 -43.23
N SER A 367 -2.56 16.59 -41.89
CA SER A 367 -2.68 15.39 -41.01
C SER A 367 -2.43 15.79 -39.55
N PRO A 368 -2.91 15.02 -38.54
CA PRO A 368 -4.11 14.17 -38.49
C PRO A 368 -5.03 14.53 -37.30
N ALA A 369 -6.35 14.41 -37.46
CA ALA A 369 -7.31 14.73 -36.39
C ALA A 369 -7.45 13.67 -35.28
N THR A 370 -6.49 12.74 -35.15
CA THR A 370 -6.52 11.68 -34.12
C THR A 370 -5.43 11.85 -33.06
N SER A 371 -4.31 12.53 -33.39
CA SER A 371 -3.18 12.68 -32.46
C SER A 371 -3.39 13.74 -31.38
N GLU A 372 -4.33 14.68 -31.59
CA GLU A 372 -4.70 15.68 -30.58
C GLU A 372 -5.60 15.03 -29.50
N ASP A 373 -6.67 14.35 -29.92
CA ASP A 373 -7.53 13.54 -29.04
C ASP A 373 -6.73 12.47 -28.24
N GLU A 374 -5.81 11.75 -28.88
CA GLU A 374 -4.95 10.76 -28.20
C GLU A 374 -4.02 11.40 -27.17
N ALA A 375 -3.49 12.59 -27.44
CA ALA A 375 -2.66 13.33 -26.49
C ALA A 375 -3.48 13.81 -25.27
N GLU A 376 -4.69 14.35 -25.49
CA GLU A 376 -5.60 14.76 -24.41
C GLU A 376 -5.99 13.57 -23.52
N ILE A 377 -6.21 12.38 -24.10
CA ILE A 377 -6.48 11.15 -23.35
C ILE A 377 -5.26 10.75 -22.49
N VAL A 378 -4.05 10.77 -23.05
CA VAL A 378 -2.82 10.41 -22.30
C VAL A 378 -2.54 11.43 -21.18
N GLU A 379 -2.72 12.72 -21.43
CA GLU A 379 -2.61 13.78 -20.42
C GLU A 379 -3.65 13.61 -19.32
N THR A 380 -4.91 13.36 -19.68
CA THR A 380 -6.00 13.09 -18.72
C THR A 380 -5.68 11.89 -17.83
N ILE A 381 -5.13 10.80 -18.37
CA ILE A 381 -4.70 9.65 -17.57
C ILE A 381 -3.53 10.04 -16.66
N ASN A 382 -2.52 10.77 -17.14
CA ASN A 382 -1.40 11.24 -16.30
C ASN A 382 -1.89 12.08 -15.12
N ASN A 383 -2.65 13.14 -15.39
CA ASN A 383 -3.24 14.02 -14.38
C ASN A 383 -4.09 13.24 -13.36
N THR A 384 -4.77 12.17 -13.80
CA THR A 384 -5.51 11.27 -12.91
C THR A 384 -4.59 10.44 -12.01
N TYR A 385 -3.51 9.85 -12.53
CA TYR A 385 -2.53 9.12 -11.71
C TYR A 385 -1.79 10.03 -10.73
N ASP A 386 -1.56 11.29 -11.09
CA ASP A 386 -0.94 12.30 -10.23
C ASP A 386 -1.87 12.63 -9.05
N ALA A 387 -3.15 12.92 -9.34
CA ALA A 387 -4.17 13.10 -8.31
C ALA A 387 -4.34 11.87 -7.40
N MET A 388 -4.34 10.65 -7.95
CA MET A 388 -4.39 9.42 -7.14
C MET A 388 -3.14 9.21 -6.29
N SER A 389 -1.95 9.54 -6.78
CA SER A 389 -0.69 9.38 -6.02
C SER A 389 -0.63 10.36 -4.83
N LEU A 390 -1.05 11.61 -5.05
CA LEU A 390 -1.20 12.62 -4.00
C LEU A 390 -2.27 12.20 -2.98
N GLN A 391 -3.41 11.67 -3.43
CA GLN A 391 -4.47 11.17 -2.55
C GLN A 391 -4.02 9.96 -1.71
N LEU A 392 -3.31 8.99 -2.30
CA LEU A 392 -2.75 7.85 -1.55
C LEU A 392 -1.73 8.33 -0.49
N THR A 393 -0.96 9.38 -0.79
CA THR A 393 -0.06 10.03 0.19
C THR A 393 -0.83 10.64 1.36
N GLU A 394 -1.88 11.43 1.08
CA GLU A 394 -2.77 12.03 2.08
C GLU A 394 -3.38 10.95 2.99
N LEU A 395 -3.92 9.89 2.41
CA LEU A 395 -4.60 8.81 3.13
C LEU A 395 -3.64 7.93 3.96
N MET A 396 -2.37 7.74 3.52
CA MET A 396 -1.35 7.08 4.34
C MET A 396 -1.01 7.90 5.59
N TYR A 397 -0.90 9.23 5.44
CA TYR A 397 -0.71 10.13 6.57
C TYR A 397 -1.93 10.13 7.52
N THR A 398 -3.17 10.12 6.97
CA THR A 398 -4.40 9.98 7.76
C THR A 398 -4.38 8.71 8.62
N LEU A 399 -4.10 7.54 8.03
CA LEU A 399 -4.00 6.28 8.77
C LEU A 399 -2.91 6.33 9.85
N HIS A 400 -1.76 6.96 9.57
CA HIS A 400 -0.65 7.10 10.53
C HIS A 400 -1.08 7.91 11.75
N THR A 401 -1.75 9.06 11.55
CA THR A 401 -2.24 9.94 12.63
C THR A 401 -3.46 9.42 13.38
N HIS A 402 -4.10 8.34 12.90
CA HIS A 402 -5.25 7.73 13.57
C HIS A 402 -4.99 6.34 14.14
N GLY A 403 -3.80 5.77 13.90
CA GLY A 403 -3.39 4.45 14.42
C GLY A 403 -3.55 4.34 15.94
N SER A 404 -2.84 5.17 16.72
CA SER A 404 -2.89 5.10 18.19
C SER A 404 -4.32 5.23 18.71
N GLY A 405 -5.04 6.27 18.28
CA GLY A 405 -6.43 6.53 18.68
C GLY A 405 -7.47 5.49 18.23
N ILE A 406 -7.10 4.46 17.45
CA ILE A 406 -7.88 3.25 17.19
C ILE A 406 -7.52 2.16 18.22
N PHE A 407 -6.23 1.88 18.40
CA PHE A 407 -5.78 0.77 19.24
C PHE A 407 -5.83 1.07 20.75
N GLU A 408 -5.46 2.28 21.20
CA GLU A 408 -5.53 2.74 22.60
C GLU A 408 -6.95 2.70 23.20
N LYS A 409 -7.99 2.77 22.36
CA LYS A 409 -9.40 2.72 22.81
C LYS A 409 -9.84 1.29 23.13
N VAL A 410 -9.13 0.65 24.05
CA VAL A 410 -9.55 -0.56 24.79
C VAL A 410 -9.34 -0.29 26.28
N PRO A 411 -10.36 0.20 26.99
CA PRO A 411 -10.56 -0.25 28.37
C PRO A 411 -10.84 -1.75 28.29
N ASP A 412 -9.93 -2.59 28.76
CA ASP A 412 -10.09 -4.04 28.64
C ASP A 412 -10.99 -4.58 29.77
N ASP A 413 -12.28 -4.23 29.68
CA ASP A 413 -13.35 -4.56 30.64
C ASP A 413 -13.55 -6.08 30.85
N ARG A 414 -12.80 -6.92 30.13
CA ARG A 414 -12.79 -8.39 30.29
C ARG A 414 -11.82 -8.91 31.35
N TYR A 415 -10.91 -8.07 31.88
CA TYR A 415 -9.88 -8.51 32.84
C TYR A 415 -9.99 -7.93 34.27
N GLN A 416 -11.08 -7.24 34.64
CA GLN A 416 -11.29 -6.78 36.03
C GLN A 416 -11.59 -7.91 37.05
N SER A 417 -11.43 -9.19 36.70
CA SER A 417 -11.84 -10.34 37.52
C SER A 417 -10.81 -11.49 37.62
N GLN A 418 -9.51 -11.17 37.58
CA GLN A 418 -8.49 -11.99 38.26
C GLN A 418 -7.26 -11.20 38.70
N GLN A 419 -6.73 -11.52 39.88
CA GLN A 419 -5.58 -10.84 40.49
C GLN A 419 -4.25 -11.44 40.00
N ASN A 420 -3.19 -10.61 39.99
CA ASN A 420 -1.77 -10.94 39.78
C ASN A 420 -1.35 -11.45 38.38
N ARG A 421 -1.04 -10.54 37.45
CA ARG A 421 0.14 -10.60 36.54
C ARG A 421 0.50 -9.20 35.98
N PRO A 422 1.59 -9.03 35.21
CA PRO A 422 2.67 -8.07 35.53
C PRO A 422 2.34 -6.60 35.27
N SER A 423 3.27 -5.72 35.68
CA SER A 423 3.20 -4.26 35.60
C SER A 423 2.80 -3.70 34.24
N ASP A 424 1.87 -2.72 34.26
CA ASP A 424 1.31 -1.98 33.10
C ASP A 424 2.31 -1.63 32.00
N VAL A 425 3.52 -1.24 32.39
CA VAL A 425 4.65 -0.91 31.50
C VAL A 425 4.80 -1.95 30.38
N THR A 426 4.80 -3.23 30.74
CA THR A 426 5.01 -4.34 29.79
C THR A 426 3.90 -4.49 28.74
N ALA A 427 2.65 -4.15 29.07
CA ALA A 427 1.53 -4.17 28.12
C ALA A 427 1.54 -2.94 27.20
N ARG A 428 2.01 -1.80 27.70
CA ARG A 428 2.15 -0.57 26.91
C ARG A 428 3.30 -0.71 25.90
N ASP A 429 4.43 -1.27 26.30
CA ASP A 429 5.58 -1.41 25.42
C ASP A 429 5.29 -2.41 24.28
N GLN A 430 4.57 -3.51 24.56
CA GLN A 430 4.08 -4.45 23.52
C GLN A 430 3.08 -3.80 22.53
N SER A 431 2.23 -2.89 22.99
CA SER A 431 1.28 -2.21 22.09
C SER A 431 1.96 -1.13 21.23
N MET A 432 3.03 -0.49 21.73
CA MET A 432 3.90 0.36 20.91
C MET A 432 4.69 -0.43 19.87
N GLU A 433 5.29 -1.57 20.23
CA GLU A 433 5.99 -2.43 19.25
C GLU A 433 5.05 -2.88 18.12
N PHE A 434 3.80 -3.23 18.45
CA PHE A 434 2.76 -3.55 17.47
C PHE A 434 2.42 -2.34 16.58
N LEU A 435 2.18 -1.15 17.17
CA LEU A 435 1.90 0.08 16.43
C LEU A 435 3.05 0.44 15.49
N TRP A 436 4.30 0.39 15.96
CA TRP A 436 5.48 0.63 15.15
C TRP A 436 5.58 -0.39 13.99
N THR A 437 5.55 -1.68 14.31
CA THR A 437 5.84 -2.76 13.34
C THR A 437 4.73 -3.00 12.33
N LYS A 438 3.45 -2.86 12.73
CA LYS A 438 2.29 -3.20 11.89
C LYS A 438 1.55 -1.97 11.34
N CYS A 439 1.71 -0.79 11.95
CA CYS A 439 0.98 0.43 11.57
C CYS A 439 1.91 1.54 11.04
N TRP A 440 2.76 2.12 11.89
CA TRP A 440 3.55 3.31 11.57
C TRP A 440 4.69 3.05 10.57
N CYS A 441 5.58 2.09 10.85
CA CYS A 441 6.71 1.80 9.96
C CYS A 441 6.26 1.43 8.53
N PRO A 442 5.25 0.55 8.32
CA PRO A 442 4.70 0.29 6.99
C PRO A 442 4.19 1.54 6.24
N LEU A 443 3.49 2.44 6.92
CA LEU A 443 2.97 3.68 6.32
C LEU A 443 4.10 4.67 6.01
N LEU A 444 5.07 4.82 6.91
CA LEU A 444 6.27 5.63 6.69
C LEU A 444 7.08 5.12 5.50
N GLN A 445 7.25 3.80 5.34
CA GLN A 445 7.85 3.19 4.16
C GLN A 445 7.07 3.52 2.87
N GLY A 446 5.73 3.46 2.90
CA GLY A 446 4.88 3.80 1.75
C GLY A 446 5.02 5.27 1.32
N ILE A 447 5.06 6.20 2.28
CA ILE A 447 5.29 7.63 1.98
C ILE A 447 6.72 7.86 1.48
N ALA A 448 7.72 7.24 2.12
CA ALA A 448 9.12 7.29 1.69
C ALA A 448 9.34 6.74 0.27
N ARG A 449 8.59 5.70 -0.13
CA ARG A 449 8.59 5.16 -1.50
C ARG A 449 8.15 6.22 -2.53
N LEU A 450 7.10 6.98 -2.22
CA LEU A 450 6.60 8.07 -3.07
C LEU A 450 7.51 9.31 -3.08
N CYS A 451 8.40 9.48 -2.07
CA CYS A 451 9.46 10.49 -2.11
C CYS A 451 10.48 10.23 -3.24
N CYS A 452 10.49 9.03 -3.83
CA CYS A 452 11.41 8.59 -4.89
C CYS A 452 10.75 8.53 -6.29
N ASP A 453 9.57 9.13 -6.47
CA ASP A 453 8.85 9.18 -7.76
C ASP A 453 9.53 10.10 -8.79
N VAL A 454 9.44 9.81 -10.09
CA VAL A 454 9.98 10.73 -11.13
C VAL A 454 9.26 12.09 -11.18
N ARG A 455 8.01 12.18 -10.72
CA ARG A 455 7.16 13.39 -10.73
C ARG A 455 7.45 14.30 -9.54
N ARG A 456 7.76 15.58 -9.80
CA ARG A 456 8.15 16.56 -8.77
C ARG A 456 7.10 16.73 -7.69
N ASP A 457 5.85 17.02 -8.05
CA ASP A 457 4.81 17.36 -7.08
C ASP A 457 4.47 16.18 -6.15
N VAL A 458 4.54 14.95 -6.67
CA VAL A 458 4.38 13.72 -5.88
C VAL A 458 5.53 13.57 -4.87
N ARG A 459 6.80 13.69 -5.29
CA ARG A 459 7.94 13.65 -4.35
C ARG A 459 7.84 14.71 -3.27
N MET A 460 7.55 15.94 -3.68
CA MET A 460 7.56 17.10 -2.78
C MET A 460 6.39 17.08 -1.81
N SER A 461 5.23 16.56 -2.24
CA SER A 461 4.10 16.29 -1.34
C SER A 461 4.42 15.14 -0.38
N ALA A 462 4.93 14.01 -0.89
CA ALA A 462 5.31 12.86 -0.07
C ALA A 462 6.36 13.21 0.99
N LEU A 463 7.41 13.95 0.63
CA LEU A 463 8.43 14.40 1.57
C LEU A 463 7.88 15.38 2.62
N THR A 464 6.90 16.20 2.25
CA THR A 464 6.19 17.08 3.18
C THR A 464 5.33 16.28 4.17
N TYR A 465 4.64 15.24 3.69
CA TYR A 465 3.86 14.34 4.54
C TYR A 465 4.75 13.44 5.42
N LEU A 466 5.90 12.98 4.92
CA LEU A 466 6.89 12.21 5.69
C LEU A 466 7.49 13.07 6.81
N GLN A 467 7.90 14.30 6.50
CA GLN A 467 8.35 15.26 7.52
C GLN A 467 7.26 15.53 8.56
N ARG A 468 5.99 15.62 8.17
CA ARG A 468 4.89 15.78 9.14
C ARG A 468 4.68 14.52 9.98
N ALA A 469 4.73 13.32 9.38
CA ALA A 469 4.50 12.05 10.05
C ALA A 469 5.57 11.79 11.13
N LEU A 470 6.85 11.93 10.76
CA LEU A 470 8.01 11.78 11.66
C LEU A 470 8.11 12.83 12.77
N LEU A 471 7.23 13.84 12.76
CA LEU A 471 7.18 14.92 13.75
C LEU A 471 5.83 14.97 14.50
N VAL A 472 4.99 13.93 14.39
CA VAL A 472 3.80 13.74 15.22
C VAL A 472 4.22 13.50 16.68
N HIS A 473 3.43 13.99 17.65
CA HIS A 473 3.71 13.83 19.07
C HIS A 473 3.77 12.35 19.49
N ASP A 474 2.87 11.53 18.96
CA ASP A 474 2.71 10.10 19.23
C ASP A 474 4.00 9.29 18.99
N LEU A 475 4.91 9.75 18.10
CA LEU A 475 6.20 9.10 17.85
C LEU A 475 7.30 9.52 18.85
N GLN A 476 7.09 10.57 19.65
CA GLN A 476 8.10 11.04 20.61
C GLN A 476 8.30 10.07 21.77
N ASP A 477 7.30 9.23 22.05
CA ASP A 477 7.33 8.16 23.05
C ASP A 477 8.00 6.85 22.55
N LEU A 478 8.39 6.77 21.27
CA LEU A 478 9.11 5.61 20.72
C LEU A 478 10.47 5.39 21.41
N THR A 479 10.82 4.13 21.61
CA THR A 479 12.12 3.71 22.14
C THR A 479 13.28 4.04 21.20
N ALA A 480 14.50 4.03 21.73
CA ALA A 480 15.70 4.25 20.93
C ALA A 480 15.88 3.22 19.80
N VAL A 481 15.46 1.97 20.03
CA VAL A 481 15.53 0.86 19.04
C VAL A 481 14.52 1.07 17.91
N GLU A 482 13.32 1.57 18.21
CA GLU A 482 12.32 1.92 17.20
C GLU A 482 12.76 3.14 16.37
N TRP A 483 13.41 4.13 17.01
CA TRP A 483 14.04 5.23 16.28
C TRP A 483 15.18 4.76 15.37
N GLU A 484 16.08 3.88 15.84
CA GLU A 484 17.09 3.24 14.99
C GLU A 484 16.46 2.44 13.83
N ALA A 485 15.37 1.72 14.10
CA ALA A 485 14.60 1.05 13.05
C ALA A 485 13.98 2.06 12.06
N CYS A 486 13.59 3.26 12.49
CA CYS A 486 13.12 4.32 11.58
C CYS A 486 14.24 4.81 10.63
N PHE A 487 15.47 4.99 11.14
CA PHE A 487 16.61 5.30 10.28
C PHE A 487 16.88 4.19 9.28
N ASN A 488 17.01 2.95 9.75
CA ASN A 488 17.41 1.82 8.92
C ASN A 488 16.32 1.33 7.95
N LYS A 489 15.03 1.34 8.34
CA LYS A 489 13.91 0.80 7.54
C LYS A 489 13.16 1.83 6.70
N VAL A 490 13.36 3.13 6.94
CA VAL A 490 12.67 4.22 6.23
C VAL A 490 13.65 5.24 5.64
N LEU A 491 14.48 5.90 6.47
CA LEU A 491 15.26 7.06 6.03
C LEU A 491 16.45 6.67 5.14
N PHE A 492 17.31 5.73 5.55
CA PHE A 492 18.44 5.30 4.72
C PHE A 492 18.01 4.65 3.40
N PRO A 493 16.98 3.78 3.35
CA PRO A 493 16.46 3.25 2.08
C PRO A 493 15.91 4.35 1.15
N MET A 494 15.21 5.35 1.69
CA MET A 494 14.72 6.50 0.92
C MET A 494 15.87 7.31 0.34
N LEU A 495 16.89 7.61 1.14
CA LEU A 495 18.05 8.39 0.70
C LEU A 495 18.87 7.63 -0.36
N SER A 496 19.00 6.31 -0.21
CA SER A 496 19.65 5.46 -1.22
C SER A 496 18.88 5.46 -2.54
N GLN A 497 17.56 5.25 -2.52
CA GLN A 497 16.74 5.29 -3.74
C GLN A 497 16.72 6.69 -4.38
N LEU A 498 16.69 7.76 -3.59
CA LEU A 498 16.65 9.14 -4.10
C LEU A 498 17.98 9.60 -4.74
N LEU A 499 19.11 8.94 -4.44
CA LEU A 499 20.35 9.09 -5.21
C LEU A 499 20.27 8.44 -6.60
N GLU A 500 19.51 7.36 -6.75
CA GLU A 500 19.30 6.67 -8.03
C GLU A 500 18.25 7.35 -8.94
N VAL A 501 17.35 8.16 -8.37
CA VAL A 501 16.32 8.91 -9.13
C VAL A 501 16.96 9.94 -10.06
N ASN A 502 16.89 9.67 -11.37
CA ASN A 502 17.52 10.46 -12.43
C ASN A 502 16.49 11.07 -13.40
N SER A 503 15.75 12.09 -12.95
CA SER A 503 14.72 12.76 -13.76
C SER A 503 15.31 13.68 -14.83
N LYS A 504 15.55 13.12 -16.03
CA LYS A 504 16.10 13.84 -17.21
C LYS A 504 15.36 15.12 -17.63
N GLY A 505 14.11 15.31 -17.20
CA GLY A 505 13.30 16.52 -17.47
C GLY A 505 13.31 17.57 -16.35
N ASP A 506 13.76 17.21 -15.14
CA ASP A 506 13.76 18.11 -13.97
C ASP A 506 14.87 17.73 -12.96
N PRO A 507 16.15 18.06 -13.25
CA PRO A 507 17.24 17.83 -12.31
C PRO A 507 17.12 18.69 -11.05
N MET A 508 16.76 19.98 -11.20
CA MET A 508 16.66 20.94 -10.10
C MET A 508 15.58 20.54 -9.07
N GLY A 509 14.45 19.99 -9.50
CA GLY A 509 13.43 19.48 -8.59
C GLY A 509 13.80 18.14 -7.94
N VAL A 510 14.77 17.38 -8.45
CA VAL A 510 15.37 16.22 -7.74
C VAL A 510 16.39 16.71 -6.72
N GLU A 511 17.24 17.66 -7.09
CA GLU A 511 18.19 18.37 -6.24
C GLU A 511 17.50 19.01 -5.01
N GLU A 512 16.39 19.73 -5.22
CA GLU A 512 15.57 20.28 -4.14
C GLU A 512 14.98 19.18 -3.23
N THR A 513 14.54 18.06 -3.82
CA THR A 513 14.04 16.91 -3.04
C THR A 513 15.15 16.32 -2.17
N ARG A 514 16.36 16.13 -2.74
CA ARG A 514 17.53 15.60 -2.05
C ARG A 514 17.97 16.50 -0.90
N MET A 515 18.03 17.82 -1.12
CA MET A 515 18.36 18.81 -0.09
C MET A 515 17.39 18.69 1.10
N ARG A 516 16.08 18.74 0.83
CA ARG A 516 15.04 18.63 1.87
C ARG A 516 15.08 17.27 2.60
N ALA A 517 15.42 16.19 1.90
CA ALA A 517 15.56 14.85 2.50
C ALA A 517 16.79 14.75 3.41
N ALA A 518 17.93 15.32 3.04
CA ALA A 518 19.09 15.41 3.91
C ALA A 518 18.82 16.29 5.14
N THR A 519 18.20 17.47 4.97
CA THR A 519 17.77 18.31 6.10
C THR A 519 16.77 17.60 7.02
N LEU A 520 15.89 16.75 6.48
CA LEU A 520 15.00 15.91 7.29
C LEU A 520 15.77 14.88 8.12
N LEU A 521 16.76 14.18 7.54
CA LEU A 521 17.65 13.28 8.26
C LEU A 521 18.35 14.00 9.43
N CYS A 522 18.95 15.17 9.17
CA CYS A 522 19.57 16.01 10.20
C CYS A 522 18.60 16.35 11.33
N LYS A 523 17.38 16.79 10.98
CA LYS A 523 16.37 17.23 11.94
C LYS A 523 15.89 16.09 12.84
N VAL A 524 15.57 14.93 12.26
CA VAL A 524 15.09 13.78 13.04
C VAL A 524 16.19 13.28 13.97
N PHE A 525 17.44 13.19 13.51
CA PHE A 525 18.57 12.80 14.35
C PHE A 525 18.78 13.76 15.53
N LEU A 526 18.78 15.08 15.29
CA LEU A 526 18.97 16.05 16.38
C LEU A 526 17.79 16.12 17.35
N GLN A 527 16.57 15.89 16.87
CA GLN A 527 15.38 15.89 17.73
C GLN A 527 15.33 14.66 18.66
N HIS A 528 15.82 13.51 18.21
CA HIS A 528 15.81 12.25 18.96
C HIS A 528 17.21 11.82 19.43
N LEU A 529 18.16 12.77 19.47
CA LEU A 529 19.55 12.53 19.86
C LEU A 529 19.69 11.91 21.26
N THR A 530 18.95 12.41 22.24
CA THR A 530 19.03 11.93 23.63
C THR A 530 18.58 10.46 23.78
N PRO A 531 17.44 10.01 23.22
CA PRO A 531 17.15 8.57 23.07
C PRO A 531 18.24 7.79 22.34
N LEU A 532 18.69 8.26 21.16
CA LEU A 532 19.64 7.54 20.31
C LEU A 532 21.00 7.29 20.98
N LEU A 533 21.45 8.18 21.87
CA LEU A 533 22.69 8.02 22.64
C LEU A 533 22.69 6.81 23.59
N SER A 534 21.52 6.26 23.93
CA SER A 534 21.42 5.04 24.75
C SER A 534 21.73 3.75 23.98
N LEU A 535 21.88 3.81 22.65
CA LEU A 535 22.15 2.67 21.79
C LEU A 535 23.62 2.27 21.80
N SER A 536 23.91 0.99 22.01
CA SER A 536 25.24 0.41 21.77
C SER A 536 25.68 0.54 20.30
N THR A 537 24.73 0.63 19.37
CA THR A 537 24.91 0.83 17.93
C THR A 537 25.07 2.31 17.51
N PHE A 538 24.94 3.28 18.42
CA PHE A 538 24.91 4.72 18.09
C PHE A 538 26.06 5.18 17.19
N THR A 539 27.28 4.66 17.43
CA THR A 539 28.46 5.00 16.60
C THR A 539 28.29 4.54 15.15
N ALA A 540 27.72 3.36 14.91
CA ALA A 540 27.47 2.85 13.56
C ALA A 540 26.35 3.65 12.85
N LEU A 541 25.29 4.01 13.59
CA LEU A 541 24.22 4.87 13.10
C LEU A 541 24.76 6.25 12.67
N TRP A 542 25.60 6.87 13.52
CA TRP A 542 26.24 8.15 13.24
C TRP A 542 27.19 8.12 12.03
N LEU A 543 28.03 7.09 11.91
CA LEU A 543 28.91 6.93 10.75
C LEU A 543 28.11 6.69 9.46
N THR A 544 26.99 5.98 9.53
CA THR A 544 26.06 5.82 8.39
C THR A 544 25.44 7.15 7.97
N ILE A 545 25.07 8.01 8.93
CA ILE A 545 24.61 9.38 8.65
C ILE A 545 25.71 10.20 7.96
N LEU A 546 26.95 10.17 8.46
CA LEU A 546 28.09 10.85 7.82
C LEU A 546 28.36 10.35 6.39
N GLU A 547 28.22 9.04 6.14
CA GLU A 547 28.29 8.47 4.80
C GLU A 547 27.19 9.01 3.87
N PHE A 548 25.95 9.16 4.34
CA PHE A 548 24.89 9.75 3.53
C PHE A 548 25.15 11.23 3.25
N MET A 549 25.69 12.00 4.21
CA MET A 549 26.08 13.39 3.96
C MET A 549 27.16 13.49 2.87
N ASP A 550 28.22 12.69 2.95
CA ASP A 550 29.28 12.64 1.94
C ASP A 550 28.74 12.26 0.54
N LYS A 551 27.91 11.21 0.46
CA LYS A 551 27.23 10.78 -0.78
C LYS A 551 26.32 11.87 -1.36
N TYR A 552 25.65 12.65 -0.51
CA TYR A 552 24.77 13.75 -0.94
C TYR A 552 25.55 15.01 -1.35
N MET A 553 26.62 15.37 -0.64
CA MET A 553 27.48 16.51 -0.99
C MET A 553 28.12 16.35 -2.37
N HIS A 554 28.40 15.10 -2.77
CA HIS A 554 28.96 14.75 -4.07
C HIS A 554 27.91 14.38 -5.14
N ALA A 555 26.60 14.40 -4.82
CA ALA A 555 25.54 13.97 -5.74
C ALA A 555 25.35 14.94 -6.92
N ASP A 556 25.51 14.42 -8.15
CA ASP A 556 25.30 15.10 -9.44
C ASP A 556 25.99 16.48 -9.62
N LYS A 557 26.98 16.80 -8.78
CA LYS A 557 27.63 18.13 -8.69
C LYS A 557 26.65 19.27 -8.42
N SER A 558 25.69 19.02 -7.53
CA SER A 558 24.79 20.03 -7.00
C SER A 558 25.52 21.09 -6.18
N ASP A 559 25.55 22.33 -6.66
CA ASP A 559 26.03 23.48 -5.88
C ASP A 559 25.17 23.65 -4.60
N LEU A 560 23.86 23.39 -4.70
CA LEU A 560 22.90 23.51 -3.60
C LEU A 560 23.20 22.54 -2.44
N LEU A 561 23.55 21.29 -2.74
CA LEU A 561 23.95 20.29 -1.74
C LEU A 561 25.38 20.55 -1.24
N PHE A 562 26.28 21.01 -2.10
CA PHE A 562 27.65 21.33 -1.73
C PHE A 562 27.73 22.47 -0.70
N GLU A 563 26.82 23.44 -0.74
CA GLU A 563 26.69 24.47 0.31
C GLU A 563 25.88 23.99 1.53
N ALA A 564 24.75 23.31 1.33
CA ALA A 564 23.81 22.99 2.41
C ALA A 564 24.24 21.82 3.32
N ILE A 565 24.98 20.84 2.81
CA ILE A 565 25.42 19.68 3.59
C ILE A 565 26.51 20.04 4.62
N PRO A 566 27.59 20.78 4.29
CA PRO A 566 28.57 21.23 5.28
C PRO A 566 27.94 22.08 6.38
N GLU A 567 27.02 22.99 6.04
CA GLU A 567 26.35 23.83 7.04
C GLU A 567 25.41 23.00 7.94
N SER A 568 24.74 21.99 7.39
CA SER A 568 23.98 21.02 8.19
C SER A 568 24.88 20.24 9.16
N LEU A 569 26.04 19.76 8.69
CA LEU A 569 27.04 19.08 9.52
C LEU A 569 27.60 19.97 10.63
N LYS A 570 27.91 21.25 10.35
CA LYS A 570 28.34 22.22 11.38
C LYS A 570 27.33 22.31 12.52
N ASN A 571 26.05 22.46 12.19
CA ASN A 571 24.98 22.55 13.18
C ASN A 571 24.83 21.23 13.98
N MET A 572 24.95 20.06 13.34
CA MET A 572 24.91 18.78 14.06
C MET A 572 26.09 18.59 15.02
N LEU A 573 27.32 18.83 14.55
CA LEU A 573 28.54 18.70 15.35
C LEU A 573 28.58 19.69 16.52
N LEU A 574 28.10 20.92 16.29
CA LEU A 574 28.00 21.94 17.33
C LEU A 574 27.00 21.52 18.41
N VAL A 575 25.79 21.07 18.04
CA VAL A 575 24.80 20.56 19.00
C VAL A 575 25.36 19.38 19.80
N MET A 576 25.97 18.40 19.13
CA MET A 576 26.57 17.25 19.80
C MET A 576 27.70 17.63 20.77
N SER A 577 28.54 18.60 20.39
CA SER A 577 29.58 19.15 21.27
C SER A 577 28.99 19.90 22.46
N THR A 578 27.94 20.72 22.28
CA THR A 578 27.27 21.40 23.40
C THR A 578 26.53 20.46 24.34
N ALA A 579 26.24 19.23 23.89
CA ALA A 579 25.65 18.16 24.71
C ALA A 579 26.70 17.28 25.42
N GLY A 580 28.01 17.56 25.27
CA GLY A 580 29.09 16.82 25.95
C GLY A 580 29.43 15.44 25.35
N ILE A 581 28.81 15.06 24.23
CA ILE A 581 28.90 13.71 23.62
C ILE A 581 30.33 13.33 23.19
N PHE A 582 31.19 14.34 23.00
CA PHE A 582 32.57 14.16 22.54
C PHE A 582 33.63 14.23 23.65
N ASP A 583 33.24 14.52 24.89
CA ASP A 583 34.16 14.52 26.04
C ASP A 583 34.38 13.07 26.55
N GLU A 584 35.53 12.78 27.17
CA GLU A 584 35.70 11.51 27.90
C GLU A 584 34.78 11.48 29.14
N GLU A 585 33.97 10.44 29.28
CA GLU A 585 33.42 10.08 30.60
C GLU A 585 34.57 9.73 31.54
N GLU A 586 34.80 10.57 32.55
CA GLU A 586 35.78 10.30 33.60
C GLU A 586 35.33 9.07 34.41
N CYS A 587 35.87 7.90 34.05
CA CYS A 587 35.44 6.60 34.57
C CYS A 587 35.50 6.56 36.11
N THR A 588 34.33 6.63 36.75
CA THR A 588 34.15 6.66 38.21
C THR A 588 34.31 5.28 38.87
N LEU A 589 35.33 4.53 38.45
CA LEU A 589 35.65 3.17 38.90
C LEU A 589 37.09 3.04 39.43
N THR A 590 37.50 3.94 40.32
CA THR A 590 38.67 3.71 41.21
C THR A 590 38.25 3.71 42.69
N ALA A 591 38.04 2.49 43.21
CA ALA A 591 38.10 2.09 44.61
C ALA A 591 37.48 3.01 45.70
N HIS A 592 36.41 2.53 46.33
CA HIS A 592 36.13 2.84 47.73
C HIS A 592 37.17 2.18 48.65
N SER A 593 38.35 2.79 48.78
CA SER A 593 39.36 2.47 49.79
C SER A 593 39.71 3.74 50.58
N GLN A 594 39.62 3.67 51.92
CA GLN A 594 39.70 4.82 52.81
C GLN A 594 41.13 5.37 52.97
N THR A 595 41.21 6.68 53.29
CA THR A 595 42.38 7.45 53.77
C THR A 595 43.60 7.54 52.81
N ASP A 596 44.49 8.55 52.88
CA ASP A 596 44.65 9.66 53.85
C ASP A 596 45.11 10.98 53.17
N SER A 597 45.36 12.01 53.98
CA SER A 597 45.45 13.42 53.62
C SER A 597 46.85 13.88 53.16
N ARG A 598 46.97 14.32 51.90
CA ARG A 598 47.99 15.34 51.54
C ARG A 598 47.62 16.18 50.31
N LYS A 599 47.73 17.51 50.45
CA LYS A 599 47.73 18.44 49.32
C LYS A 599 49.11 18.46 48.67
N THR A 600 49.17 18.37 47.34
CA THR A 600 50.31 18.84 46.54
C THR A 600 49.79 19.58 45.32
N TYR A 601 50.23 20.83 45.13
CA TYR A 601 50.00 21.59 43.90
C TYR A 601 51.03 21.15 42.85
N SER A 602 50.56 20.56 41.75
CA SER A 602 51.35 20.40 40.52
C SER A 602 50.50 20.78 39.32
N ARG A 603 50.44 22.09 39.04
CA ARG A 603 49.81 22.65 37.85
C ARG A 603 50.61 22.19 36.62
N SER A 604 50.03 21.31 35.81
CA SER A 604 50.56 20.95 34.49
C SER A 604 49.71 21.64 33.43
N ASP A 605 50.28 22.61 32.74
CA ASP A 605 49.57 23.33 31.67
C ASP A 605 49.49 22.42 30.43
N SER A 606 48.47 21.57 30.40
CA SER A 606 48.13 20.69 29.28
C SER A 606 46.63 20.40 29.31
N GLU A 607 45.82 21.39 28.90
CA GLU A 607 44.39 21.24 28.57
C GLU A 607 44.22 20.44 27.27
N VAL A 608 44.80 19.23 27.23
CA VAL A 608 44.42 18.20 26.29
C VAL A 608 43.08 17.67 26.77
N HIS A 609 42.00 18.30 26.31
CA HIS A 609 40.69 17.68 26.31
C HIS A 609 40.85 16.31 25.65
N LYS A 610 40.75 15.25 26.46
CA LYS A 610 40.72 13.90 25.93
C LYS A 610 39.31 13.69 25.39
N TYR A 611 39.23 13.65 24.07
CA TYR A 611 37.97 13.44 23.39
C TYR A 611 37.68 11.94 23.25
N SER A 612 36.40 11.58 23.35
CA SER A 612 35.92 10.20 23.29
C SER A 612 36.30 9.50 21.98
N ALA A 613 36.28 8.16 21.95
CA ALA A 613 36.58 7.39 20.75
C ALA A 613 35.67 7.79 19.57
N LEU A 614 34.40 8.14 19.85
CA LEU A 614 33.45 8.65 18.87
C LEU A 614 33.95 9.92 18.16
N TRP A 615 34.57 10.87 18.87
CA TRP A 615 35.15 12.07 18.26
C TRP A 615 36.29 11.74 17.30
N GLN A 616 37.14 10.76 17.64
CA GLN A 616 38.27 10.35 16.81
C GLN A 616 37.77 9.83 15.45
N VAL A 617 36.87 8.83 15.47
CA VAL A 617 36.31 8.24 14.22
C VAL A 617 35.42 9.26 13.47
N THR A 618 34.76 10.18 14.18
CA THR A 618 34.01 11.29 13.55
C THR A 618 34.92 12.18 12.70
N TRP A 619 36.07 12.61 13.23
CA TRP A 619 37.01 13.43 12.46
C TRP A 619 37.76 12.64 11.40
N GLU A 620 38.15 11.39 11.64
CA GLU A 620 38.70 10.52 10.60
C GLU A 620 37.75 10.39 9.39
N ARG A 621 36.44 10.28 9.64
CA ARG A 621 35.43 10.18 8.57
C ARG A 621 35.17 11.52 7.87
N ILE A 622 35.20 12.63 8.59
CA ILE A 622 34.94 13.99 8.07
C ILE A 622 36.14 14.56 7.33
N ASP A 623 37.36 14.39 7.84
CA ASP A 623 38.57 14.94 7.23
C ASP A 623 38.85 14.33 5.83
N CYS A 624 38.23 13.19 5.51
CA CYS A 624 38.19 12.61 4.15
C CYS A 624 37.46 13.49 3.11
N PHE A 625 36.46 14.30 3.49
CA PHE A 625 35.65 15.09 2.55
C PHE A 625 35.52 16.58 2.89
N LEU A 626 35.74 16.98 4.15
CA LEU A 626 35.72 18.37 4.62
C LEU A 626 36.90 18.68 5.58
N PRO A 627 38.17 18.52 5.16
CA PRO A 627 39.37 18.62 6.04
C PRO A 627 39.61 19.96 6.74
N ASN A 628 38.91 21.03 6.34
CA ASN A 628 39.02 22.34 6.98
C ASN A 628 37.94 22.56 8.07
N LEU A 629 36.87 21.74 8.10
CA LEU A 629 35.67 21.96 8.93
C LEU A 629 35.98 21.99 10.43
N ARG A 630 36.92 21.13 10.85
CA ARG A 630 37.41 21.05 12.23
C ARG A 630 38.04 22.36 12.70
N GLN A 631 38.78 23.02 11.82
CA GLN A 631 39.46 24.28 12.10
C GLN A 631 38.48 25.46 12.07
N GLU A 632 37.46 25.41 11.21
CA GLU A 632 36.39 26.41 11.15
C GLU A 632 35.50 26.39 12.41
N LEU A 633 35.09 25.21 12.86
CA LEU A 633 34.21 25.04 14.02
C LEU A 633 34.91 25.27 15.37
N PHE A 634 36.11 24.71 15.55
CA PHE A 634 36.78 24.63 16.85
C PHE A 634 38.06 25.49 16.94
N THR A 635 38.16 26.57 16.15
CA THR A 635 39.23 27.55 16.34
C THR A 635 39.07 28.26 17.69
N PRO A 636 40.09 28.22 18.58
CA PRO A 636 40.05 29.03 19.80
C PRO A 636 40.03 30.49 19.40
N ARG A 637 38.99 31.24 19.77
CA ARG A 637 38.82 32.66 19.42
C ARG A 637 40.06 33.45 19.84
N SER A 638 40.90 33.80 18.87
CA SER A 638 42.14 34.53 19.11
C SER A 638 41.83 35.83 19.86
N GLN A 639 42.50 36.03 20.99
CA GLN A 639 42.20 37.11 21.93
C GLN A 639 42.06 38.46 21.23
N SER A 640 40.94 39.15 21.44
CA SER A 640 40.75 40.52 20.95
C SER A 640 41.88 41.40 21.48
N PRO A 641 42.48 42.27 20.63
CA PRO A 641 43.63 43.07 21.04
C PRO A 641 43.23 43.98 22.19
N ARG A 642 43.89 43.79 23.35
CA ARG A 642 43.62 44.58 24.56
C ARG A 642 43.72 46.08 24.25
N PRO A 643 42.73 46.91 24.61
CA PRO A 643 42.80 48.34 24.37
C PRO A 643 44.01 48.93 25.11
N LEU A 644 44.83 49.69 24.37
CA LEU A 644 46.02 50.35 24.89
C LEU A 644 45.63 51.34 26.00
N LYS A 645 46.06 51.06 27.23
CA LYS A 645 45.93 52.02 28.34
C LYS A 645 46.87 53.21 28.10
N LEU A 646 46.35 54.25 27.45
CA LEU A 646 46.96 55.58 27.42
C LEU A 646 47.16 56.08 28.85
N ARG A 647 48.42 56.13 29.30
CA ARG A 647 48.82 56.87 30.49
C ARG A 647 48.70 58.37 30.20
N LEU A 648 47.63 59.00 30.68
CA LEU A 648 47.65 60.44 30.94
C LEU A 648 48.51 60.68 32.18
N SER A 649 49.49 61.58 32.06
CA SER A 649 50.44 61.88 33.12
C SER A 649 50.59 63.40 33.29
N ARG A 650 50.08 63.89 34.43
CA ARG A 650 49.92 65.31 34.81
C ARG A 650 48.78 66.02 34.10
#